data_AF-A0A7W0Q4E0-F1
#
_entry.id   AF-A0A7W0Q4E0-F1
#
_cell.length_a   1.000
_cell.length_b   1.000
_cell.length_c   1.000
_cell.angle_alpha   90.00
_cell.angle_beta   90.00
_cell.angle_gamma   90.00
#
_symmetry.space_group_name_H-M   'P 1'
#
loop_
_entity.id
_entity.type
_entity.pdbx_description
1 polymer ?
#
loop_
_entity_poly.entity_id
_entity_poly.type
_entity_poly.pdbx_seq_one_letter_code
_entity_poly.pdbx_strand_id
1 'polypeptide(L)'
;RLHVQRLAPAWGVHGGLPELAAIAEVPVPGGRVARLRQSLDGLPIDRGELRLLVQPDGGLLAASGVLYGVDTPRVAARFTDDDTGAIARAVAHTRGSRIDQGALVAKWNRDDGTRVVGGTASGFDVELARAQQVWYPVDRLLVAAWVVEAYTSPIGSTDSELHRTVLSADGTRVLEHRSLTADVAFKYRVWAEPTAEAHPLDGPTADSTPHPAGTPNGTYPGYTAPSLVTVDGLNDPNGTGVPDPWLASTRTETQGNNVEAYADLNAPSGLSFGDFRATTTAAREFDRVYDTSAAPLSSQAQQMAAITSLFYSINWLHDFWYDAGFTEAAGNGQDSNYGRGGDDRDAILAEAQDNALGGSRNNANMSTPSDGLPPRMQVFLWSGKTNVTLTVHPAGRTPPAGTASFGPSSFDLSAAVMLADDGAGPNPSDGCTALPDATGKIVLVDRGNCTFKVKALNIQNANGVGMVLANHMASSAPPGMGGDPNTPTDITIASLSVTMDEGSALKTELAGGPITVRMFRQTGVELDGGVDATLVAHEFGHYLHHRLALCGNKMCSAISEGWGDFVALMLLARAGDNLDGAFPFSVYTTQSFSADPAYYGIRRAPYSVNPAINALSFRHMADGEPLPTTHPFLAFGQNSEVHNGGEIWASAMWEAYVALQKAGGATFEEIRDRMAKYIVGGLLMMPVEASPTEARDAILAVVQASSPADHDIIAAGFARRGFGSCAISPAPESQDFVGIVESTVVAGRVLAGAETTEATQTCDDDAVLDAGETMRITVPISNRGHLALTNLTATLTSTTEGVTVTSAPSTIASLAPYATAQITADIALVAGGEVPVAGDFALTITADGGCTESTTLPIALRLNVDDVAESSATDTFDTAASVWTPAGDALPAWSHVRDSALDGAWHAADLGTRSDTSLVSPVLTVGEGPLSIAFQHRHDFELAGGVAFDGAVIEYTTDSGTTWQDISTLASPGYSATLDPNNALGARMAYTGKNPSHPLVDTVTLDLGTQLAGAQMQLRFRVGTDGGAGAPGWDLDDVVLTGIVGTPFPAQVADDGSCGGDPDPDAADGGCCDAGPIGAGNLAAALGVLGLVLRRRRRGAR
;
A
#
# COMPACT_ATOMS: atom_id res chain seq x y z
N ARG A 1 31.15 38.90 -20.48
CA ARG A 1 32.02 37.75 -20.82
C ARG A 1 33.17 37.55 -19.83
N LEU A 2 34.14 38.47 -19.70
CA LEU A 2 35.29 38.32 -18.77
C LEU A 2 34.86 38.06 -17.30
N HIS A 3 33.80 38.72 -16.83
CA HIS A 3 33.21 38.47 -15.51
C HIS A 3 32.66 37.04 -15.36
N VAL A 4 31.90 36.57 -16.34
CA VAL A 4 31.37 35.19 -16.38
C VAL A 4 32.49 34.15 -16.38
N GLN A 5 33.58 34.42 -17.13
CA GLN A 5 34.71 33.50 -17.21
C GLN A 5 35.44 33.36 -15.87
N ARG A 6 35.56 34.47 -15.12
CA ARG A 6 36.14 34.45 -13.77
C ARG A 6 35.25 33.73 -12.75
N LEU A 7 33.93 33.80 -12.93
CA LEU A 7 32.96 33.13 -12.05
C LEU A 7 32.68 31.67 -12.46
N ALA A 8 33.10 31.22 -13.64
CA ALA A 8 32.79 29.88 -14.13
C ALA A 8 33.13 28.75 -13.15
N PRO A 9 34.30 28.75 -12.45
CA PRO A 9 34.58 27.74 -11.43
C PRO A 9 33.61 27.76 -10.24
N ALA A 10 33.10 28.92 -9.85
CA ALA A 10 32.11 29.05 -8.78
C ALA A 10 30.73 28.51 -9.18
N TRP A 11 30.45 28.43 -10.48
CA TRP A 11 29.30 27.72 -11.04
C TRP A 11 29.60 26.26 -11.42
N GLY A 12 30.78 25.72 -11.04
CA GLY A 12 31.17 24.34 -11.35
C GLY A 12 31.49 24.07 -12.83
N VAL A 13 31.73 25.12 -13.62
CA VAL A 13 32.04 25.00 -15.05
C VAL A 13 33.55 25.12 -15.28
N HIS A 14 34.15 24.04 -15.79
CA HIS A 14 35.59 23.93 -16.00
C HIS A 14 35.99 23.71 -17.48
N GLY A 15 35.12 23.14 -18.32
CA GLY A 15 35.44 22.83 -19.72
C GLY A 15 35.37 24.00 -20.71
N GLY A 16 34.99 25.21 -20.26
CA GLY A 16 34.92 26.41 -21.08
C GLY A 16 33.53 27.02 -21.15
N LEU A 17 33.45 28.31 -21.48
CA LEU A 17 32.18 29.05 -21.54
C LEU A 17 31.40 28.73 -22.82
N PRO A 18 30.05 28.66 -22.73
CA PRO A 18 29.20 28.56 -23.89
C PRO A 18 29.24 29.89 -24.66
N GLU A 19 28.61 29.94 -25.83
CA GLU A 19 28.42 31.22 -26.50
C GLU A 19 27.48 32.10 -25.64
N LEU A 20 27.89 33.35 -25.45
CA LEU A 20 27.15 34.32 -24.63
C LEU A 20 26.76 35.50 -25.51
N ALA A 21 25.46 35.63 -25.77
CA ALA A 21 24.89 36.76 -26.48
C ALA A 21 24.24 37.75 -25.50
N ALA A 22 24.46 39.05 -25.69
CA ALA A 22 23.77 40.06 -24.89
C ALA A 22 22.29 40.14 -25.32
N ILE A 23 21.37 39.97 -24.37
CA ILE A 23 19.93 40.15 -24.58
C ILE A 23 19.59 41.63 -24.40
N ALA A 24 20.05 42.22 -23.28
CA ALA A 24 19.80 43.61 -22.93
C ALA A 24 20.81 44.08 -21.87
N GLU A 25 21.06 45.39 -21.83
CA GLU A 25 21.65 46.06 -20.66
C GLU A 25 20.60 47.01 -20.07
N VAL A 26 20.28 46.81 -18.79
CA VAL A 26 19.24 47.60 -18.11
C VAL A 26 19.90 48.47 -17.03
N PRO A 27 19.83 49.82 -17.13
CA PRO A 27 20.36 50.68 -16.08
C PRO A 27 19.56 50.49 -14.78
N VAL A 28 20.27 50.38 -13.65
CA VAL A 28 19.69 50.24 -12.30
C VAL A 28 20.44 51.15 -11.32
N PRO A 29 19.87 51.50 -10.16
CA PRO A 29 20.62 52.24 -9.15
C PRO A 29 21.92 51.52 -8.77
N GLY A 30 23.06 52.21 -8.88
CA GLY A 30 24.37 51.66 -8.58
C GLY A 30 25.07 50.91 -9.74
N GLY A 31 24.50 50.87 -10.94
CA GLY A 31 25.14 50.25 -12.11
C GLY A 31 24.22 49.93 -13.28
N ARG A 32 24.46 48.79 -13.93
CA ARG A 32 23.60 48.21 -14.97
C ARG A 32 23.53 46.70 -14.82
N VAL A 33 22.37 46.10 -15.08
CA VAL A 33 22.21 44.65 -15.19
C VAL A 33 22.37 44.25 -16.66
N ALA A 34 23.45 43.54 -16.97
CA ALA A 34 23.62 42.89 -18.27
C ALA A 34 22.93 41.52 -18.24
N ARG A 35 21.95 41.32 -19.13
CA ARG A 35 21.25 40.05 -19.33
C ARG A 35 21.89 39.33 -20.52
N LEU A 36 22.38 38.11 -20.29
CA LEU A 36 23.08 37.32 -21.29
C LEU A 36 22.34 36.01 -21.54
N ARG A 37 22.18 35.63 -22.82
CA ARG A 37 21.67 34.33 -23.24
C ARG A 37 22.84 33.38 -23.46
N GLN A 38 22.70 32.14 -23.02
CA GLN A 38 23.62 31.06 -23.34
C GLN A 38 23.15 30.30 -24.59
N SER A 39 24.07 30.01 -25.50
CA SER A 39 23.85 29.10 -26.62
C SER A 39 24.98 28.07 -26.72
N LEU A 40 24.60 26.86 -27.13
CA LEU A 40 25.51 25.74 -27.41
C LEU A 40 25.09 25.11 -28.74
N ASP A 41 26.05 24.78 -29.59
CA ASP A 41 25.81 24.18 -30.91
C ASP A 41 24.76 24.93 -31.76
N GLY A 42 24.71 26.25 -31.64
CA GLY A 42 23.76 27.09 -32.37
C GLY A 42 22.34 27.13 -31.80
N LEU A 43 22.03 26.39 -30.72
CA LEU A 43 20.74 26.44 -30.04
C LEU A 43 20.83 27.22 -28.72
N PRO A 44 19.85 28.07 -28.40
CA PRO A 44 19.75 28.70 -27.09
C PRO A 44 19.39 27.68 -26.02
N ILE A 45 19.91 27.86 -24.80
CA ILE A 45 19.51 27.06 -23.64
C ILE A 45 18.24 27.67 -23.06
N ASP A 46 17.17 26.88 -22.96
CA ASP A 46 15.91 27.29 -22.35
C ASP A 46 16.12 27.64 -20.88
N ARG A 47 15.55 28.78 -20.47
CA ARG A 47 15.77 29.39 -19.14
C ARG A 47 17.26 29.56 -18.74
N GLY A 48 18.20 29.47 -19.69
CA GLY A 48 19.64 29.62 -19.46
C GLY A 48 20.13 31.07 -19.46
N GLU A 49 19.35 32.02 -18.94
CA GLU A 49 19.77 33.43 -18.87
C GLU A 49 20.72 33.67 -17.69
N LEU A 50 21.82 34.39 -17.93
CA LEU A 50 22.69 34.93 -16.89
C LEU A 50 22.42 36.43 -16.69
N ARG A 51 22.42 36.88 -15.44
CA ARG A 51 22.25 38.30 -15.10
C ARG A 51 23.46 38.78 -14.32
N LEU A 52 24.08 39.86 -14.78
CA LEU A 52 25.27 40.43 -14.15
C LEU A 52 25.01 41.89 -13.78
N LEU A 53 25.05 42.21 -12.49
CA LEU A 53 25.02 43.58 -12.00
C LEU A 53 26.44 44.16 -12.03
N VAL A 54 26.67 45.09 -12.96
CA VAL A 54 27.95 45.71 -13.23
C VAL A 54 27.89 47.18 -12.81
N GLN A 55 28.84 47.60 -11.97
CA GLN A 55 28.97 48.98 -11.49
C GLN A 55 29.45 49.92 -12.62
N PRO A 56 29.30 51.25 -12.45
CA PRO A 56 29.71 52.22 -13.47
C PRO A 56 31.20 52.16 -13.86
N ASP A 57 32.07 51.72 -12.94
CA ASP A 57 33.51 51.54 -13.16
C ASP A 57 33.86 50.22 -13.89
N GLY A 58 32.85 49.41 -14.21
CA GLY A 58 33.00 48.10 -14.85
C GLY A 58 33.22 46.94 -13.87
N GLY A 59 33.25 47.19 -12.56
CA GLY A 59 33.30 46.16 -11.51
C GLY A 59 32.04 45.29 -11.49
N LEU A 60 32.18 43.99 -11.22
CA LEU A 60 31.03 43.11 -11.02
C LEU A 60 30.61 43.16 -9.55
N LEU A 61 29.36 43.52 -9.28
CA LEU A 61 28.80 43.53 -7.93
C LEU A 61 28.12 42.21 -7.59
N ALA A 62 27.34 41.66 -8.52
CA ALA A 62 26.63 40.39 -8.35
C ALA A 62 26.36 39.70 -9.70
N ALA A 63 26.23 38.38 -9.68
CA ALA A 63 25.77 37.61 -10.81
C ALA A 63 24.77 36.53 -10.36
N SER A 64 23.78 36.24 -11.19
CA SER A 64 22.77 35.19 -10.94
C SER A 64 22.42 34.44 -12.23
N GLY A 65 21.87 33.23 -12.06
CA GLY A 65 21.58 32.28 -13.13
C GLY A 65 22.41 31.00 -13.02
N VAL A 66 22.16 30.06 -13.92
CA VAL A 66 22.89 28.79 -14.03
C VAL A 66 23.79 28.84 -15.25
N LEU A 67 25.10 28.62 -15.09
CA LEU A 67 26.05 28.57 -16.20
C LEU A 67 26.25 27.12 -16.66
N TYR A 68 26.13 26.87 -17.96
CA TYR A 68 26.40 25.57 -18.58
C TYR A 68 27.73 25.61 -19.32
N GLY A 69 28.54 24.57 -19.19
CA GLY A 69 29.83 24.47 -19.87
C GLY A 69 29.70 23.95 -21.31
N VAL A 70 30.71 24.18 -22.14
CA VAL A 70 30.78 23.55 -23.48
C VAL A 70 30.90 22.02 -23.41
N ASP A 71 31.35 21.52 -22.26
CA ASP A 71 31.48 20.12 -21.87
C ASP A 71 30.21 19.53 -21.24
N THR A 72 29.15 20.33 -21.04
CA THR A 72 27.87 19.81 -20.51
C THR A 72 27.37 18.67 -21.42
N PRO A 73 27.12 17.47 -20.85
CA PRO A 73 26.59 16.33 -21.60
C PRO A 73 25.29 16.70 -22.30
N ARG A 74 25.14 16.26 -23.55
CA ARG A 74 23.95 16.56 -24.33
C ARG A 74 23.63 15.47 -25.34
N VAL A 75 22.34 15.24 -25.55
CA VAL A 75 21.83 14.29 -26.53
C VAL A 75 21.44 15.07 -27.77
N ALA A 76 22.26 14.96 -28.82
CA ALA A 76 21.93 15.55 -30.11
C ALA A 76 20.71 14.84 -30.70
N ALA A 77 19.71 15.62 -31.11
CA ALA A 77 18.52 15.09 -31.75
C ALA A 77 18.31 15.70 -33.12
N ARG A 78 17.60 14.95 -33.97
CA ARG A 78 17.16 15.38 -35.29
C ARG A 78 15.75 15.96 -35.15
N PHE A 79 15.61 17.27 -35.33
CA PHE A 79 14.30 17.90 -35.41
C PHE A 79 13.56 17.35 -36.64
N THR A 80 12.47 16.62 -36.42
CA THR A 80 11.66 16.02 -37.50
C THR A 80 10.61 16.96 -38.05
N ASP A 81 10.33 18.04 -37.32
CA ASP A 81 9.25 18.98 -37.58
C ASP A 81 9.76 20.36 -37.95
N ASP A 82 8.89 21.16 -38.58
CA ASP A 82 9.01 22.62 -38.60
C ASP A 82 8.23 23.24 -37.42
N ASP A 83 8.30 24.57 -37.32
CA ASP A 83 7.62 25.34 -36.28
C ASP A 83 6.10 25.09 -36.26
N THR A 84 5.46 24.99 -37.41
CA THR A 84 4.02 24.69 -37.52
C THR A 84 3.66 23.26 -37.12
N GLY A 85 4.49 22.28 -37.45
CA GLY A 85 4.31 20.90 -37.01
C GLY A 85 4.49 20.74 -35.50
N ALA A 86 5.47 21.44 -34.90
CA ALA A 86 5.65 21.47 -33.45
C ALA A 86 4.46 22.14 -32.74
N ILE A 87 3.95 23.25 -33.28
CA ILE A 87 2.77 23.94 -32.75
C ILE A 87 1.51 23.07 -32.86
N ALA A 88 1.31 22.42 -34.01
CA ALA A 88 0.17 21.52 -34.21
C ALA A 88 0.18 20.38 -33.20
N ARG A 89 1.34 19.78 -32.90
CA ARG A 89 1.48 18.75 -31.86
C ARG A 89 1.23 19.28 -30.45
N ALA A 90 1.83 20.41 -30.10
CA ALA A 90 1.66 21.01 -28.78
C ALA A 90 0.19 21.38 -28.52
N VAL A 91 -0.50 21.99 -29.48
CA VAL A 91 -1.91 22.34 -29.31
C VAL A 91 -2.79 21.09 -29.36
N ALA A 92 -2.46 20.09 -30.17
CA ALA A 92 -3.18 18.81 -30.15
C ALA A 92 -3.08 18.10 -28.80
N HIS A 93 -1.93 18.21 -28.13
CA HIS A 93 -1.76 17.76 -26.75
C HIS A 93 -2.67 18.54 -25.80
N THR A 94 -2.71 19.87 -25.88
CA THR A 94 -3.56 20.72 -25.01
C THR A 94 -5.07 20.55 -25.24
N ARG A 95 -5.51 20.35 -26.49
CA ARG A 95 -6.94 20.35 -26.85
C ARG A 95 -7.50 18.94 -27.11
N GLY A 96 -6.68 17.90 -26.99
CA GLY A 96 -7.06 16.51 -27.27
C GLY A 96 -7.44 16.24 -28.73
N SER A 97 -7.24 17.20 -29.63
CA SER A 97 -7.72 17.16 -31.02
C SER A 97 -6.61 17.58 -31.98
N ARG A 98 -6.39 16.78 -33.03
CA ARG A 98 -5.34 17.07 -34.02
C ARG A 98 -5.65 18.35 -34.81
N ILE A 99 -4.64 19.18 -34.99
CA ILE A 99 -4.66 20.33 -35.91
C ILE A 99 -3.93 19.96 -37.19
N ASP A 100 -4.50 20.34 -38.32
CA ASP A 100 -3.76 20.37 -39.58
C ASP A 100 -2.73 21.50 -39.54
N GLN A 101 -1.44 21.15 -39.59
CA GLN A 101 -0.34 22.14 -39.64
C GLN A 101 -0.50 23.13 -40.80
N GLY A 102 -1.16 22.73 -41.90
CA GLY A 102 -1.44 23.59 -43.06
C GLY A 102 -2.42 24.73 -42.76
N ALA A 103 -3.21 24.63 -41.69
CA ALA A 103 -4.12 25.69 -41.25
C ALA A 103 -3.41 26.83 -40.50
N LEU A 104 -2.19 26.61 -40.03
CA LEU A 104 -1.41 27.60 -39.29
C LEU A 104 -0.60 28.48 -40.25
N VAL A 105 -1.00 29.74 -40.38
CA VAL A 105 -0.37 30.69 -41.29
C VAL A 105 0.49 31.70 -40.54
N ALA A 106 1.59 32.11 -41.18
CA ALA A 106 2.45 33.17 -40.66
C ALA A 106 1.64 34.45 -40.44
N LYS A 107 1.71 35.02 -39.23
CA LYS A 107 1.17 36.34 -38.92
C LYS A 107 2.26 37.39 -39.08
N TRP A 108 3.41 37.16 -38.45
CA TRP A 108 4.59 38.03 -38.50
C TRP A 108 5.86 37.29 -38.01
N ASN A 109 7.04 37.87 -38.24
CA ASN A 109 8.34 37.31 -37.84
C ASN A 109 9.01 38.18 -36.78
N ARG A 110 9.65 37.56 -35.78
CA ARG A 110 10.50 38.23 -34.80
C ARG A 110 11.88 38.52 -35.37
N ASP A 111 12.57 39.49 -34.78
CA ASP A 111 13.96 39.85 -35.12
C ASP A 111 14.95 38.69 -34.93
N ASP A 112 14.63 37.72 -34.06
CA ASP A 112 15.43 36.51 -33.82
C ASP A 112 15.14 35.38 -34.82
N GLY A 113 14.33 35.63 -35.84
CA GLY A 113 13.96 34.66 -36.88
C GLY A 113 12.79 33.74 -36.50
N THR A 114 12.28 33.81 -35.27
CA THR A 114 11.11 33.02 -34.85
C THR A 114 9.85 33.54 -35.54
N ARG A 115 9.08 32.64 -36.16
CA ARG A 115 7.78 32.99 -36.76
C ARG A 115 6.67 32.90 -35.72
N VAL A 116 5.77 33.88 -35.74
CA VAL A 116 4.50 33.82 -35.02
C VAL A 116 3.41 33.45 -36.02
N VAL A 117 2.70 32.37 -35.74
CA VAL A 117 1.66 31.80 -36.59
C VAL A 117 0.31 31.83 -35.88
N GLY A 118 -0.77 31.69 -36.65
CA GLY A 118 -2.10 31.49 -36.11
C GLY A 118 -3.05 30.99 -37.20
N GLY A 119 -4.20 30.48 -36.82
CA GLY A 119 -5.16 29.87 -37.74
C GLY A 119 -6.34 29.25 -36.99
N THR A 120 -7.28 28.72 -37.74
CA THR A 120 -8.48 28.08 -37.20
C THR A 120 -8.53 26.65 -37.71
N ALA A 121 -8.65 25.68 -36.81
CA ALA A 121 -8.71 24.27 -37.16
C ALA A 121 -9.44 23.48 -36.08
N SER A 122 -10.15 22.42 -36.46
CA SER A 122 -10.72 21.44 -35.53
C SER A 122 -11.60 22.02 -34.41
N GLY A 123 -12.30 23.13 -34.66
CA GLY A 123 -13.30 23.71 -33.74
C GLY A 123 -12.79 24.80 -32.78
N PHE A 124 -11.52 25.20 -32.89
CA PHE A 124 -10.93 26.24 -32.05
C PHE A 124 -9.94 27.12 -32.85
N ASP A 125 -9.70 28.32 -32.34
CA ASP A 125 -8.77 29.30 -32.88
C ASP A 125 -7.41 29.18 -32.18
N VAL A 126 -6.35 29.15 -32.97
CA VAL A 126 -4.97 29.41 -32.53
C VAL A 126 -4.67 30.86 -32.90
N GLU A 127 -4.85 31.77 -31.95
CA GLU A 127 -4.76 33.20 -32.21
C GLU A 127 -3.33 33.63 -32.54
N LEU A 128 -2.40 33.27 -31.65
CA LEU A 128 -0.97 33.53 -31.76
C LEU A 128 -0.20 32.36 -31.13
N ALA A 129 0.67 31.73 -31.91
CA ALA A 129 1.56 30.68 -31.44
C ALA A 129 2.98 30.88 -31.97
N ARG A 130 3.97 30.41 -31.20
CA ARG A 130 5.37 30.34 -31.61
C ARG A 130 6.00 29.03 -31.16
N ALA A 131 6.98 28.57 -31.92
CA ALA A 131 7.80 27.41 -31.62
C ALA A 131 9.28 27.82 -31.71
N GLN A 132 10.09 27.45 -30.72
CA GLN A 132 11.52 27.72 -30.70
C GLN A 132 12.32 26.45 -30.41
N GLN A 133 13.36 26.18 -31.22
CA GLN A 133 14.31 25.11 -30.94
C GLN A 133 15.26 25.55 -29.82
N VAL A 134 15.43 24.71 -28.81
CA VAL A 134 16.25 24.99 -27.62
C VAL A 134 17.04 23.75 -27.18
N TRP A 135 18.05 23.98 -26.35
CA TRP A 135 18.50 23.01 -25.37
C TRP A 135 17.65 23.13 -24.11
N TYR A 136 16.86 22.11 -23.79
CA TYR A 136 16.10 22.02 -22.55
C TYR A 136 16.92 21.26 -21.49
N PRO A 137 17.15 21.86 -20.31
CA PRO A 137 17.90 21.19 -19.25
C PRO A 137 17.03 20.15 -18.54
N VAL A 138 17.54 18.92 -18.48
CA VAL A 138 16.99 17.82 -17.67
C VAL A 138 18.13 17.36 -16.75
N ASP A 139 18.05 17.72 -15.47
CA ASP A 139 19.15 17.60 -14.51
C ASP A 139 20.44 18.30 -14.98
N ARG A 140 21.51 17.53 -15.22
CA ARG A 140 22.80 17.99 -15.76
C ARG A 140 23.00 17.65 -17.25
N LEU A 141 21.94 17.20 -17.92
CA LEU A 141 21.92 16.85 -19.33
C LEU A 141 21.14 17.90 -20.13
N LEU A 142 21.64 18.28 -21.30
CA LEU A 142 20.86 19.08 -22.25
C LEU A 142 20.22 18.18 -23.31
N VAL A 143 18.91 18.32 -23.48
CA VAL A 143 18.13 17.59 -24.50
C VAL A 143 17.63 18.60 -25.53
N ALA A 144 17.73 18.27 -26.82
CA ALA A 144 17.19 19.12 -27.87
C ALA A 144 15.65 19.05 -27.87
N ALA A 145 15.00 20.21 -27.89
CA ALA A 145 13.57 20.34 -27.67
C ALA A 145 12.95 21.51 -28.45
N TRP A 146 11.64 21.44 -28.67
CA TRP A 146 10.81 22.57 -29.08
C TRP A 146 10.14 23.18 -27.85
N VAL A 147 10.26 24.50 -27.65
CA VAL A 147 9.41 25.26 -26.73
C VAL A 147 8.31 25.91 -27.54
N VAL A 148 7.08 25.49 -27.31
CA VAL A 148 5.88 26.02 -27.94
C VAL A 148 5.11 26.87 -26.95
N GLU A 149 4.70 28.06 -27.36
CA GLU A 149 3.73 28.89 -26.64
C GLU A 149 2.57 29.22 -27.58
N ALA A 150 1.33 28.92 -27.18
CA ALA A 150 0.16 29.09 -28.04
C ALA A 150 -1.05 29.62 -27.27
N TYR A 151 -1.61 30.74 -27.74
CA TYR A 151 -2.95 31.21 -27.39
C TYR A 151 -3.98 30.39 -28.16
N THR A 152 -4.93 29.81 -27.44
CA THR A 152 -5.99 28.99 -28.03
C THR A 152 -7.34 29.30 -27.39
N SER A 153 -8.40 29.31 -28.19
CA SER A 153 -9.76 29.66 -27.76
C SER A 153 -10.82 28.93 -28.60
N PRO A 154 -12.04 28.67 -28.09
CA PRO A 154 -13.14 28.24 -28.93
C PRO A 154 -13.46 29.28 -30.02
N ILE A 155 -13.94 28.84 -31.19
CA ILE A 155 -14.28 29.76 -32.28
C ILE A 155 -15.32 30.79 -31.79
N GLY A 156 -14.97 32.08 -31.88
CA GLY A 156 -15.83 33.19 -31.48
C GLY A 156 -15.85 33.51 -29.99
N SER A 157 -15.00 32.86 -29.18
CA SER A 157 -14.79 33.20 -27.76
C SER A 157 -14.09 34.56 -27.63
N THR A 158 -14.38 35.29 -26.54
CA THR A 158 -13.59 36.46 -26.12
C THR A 158 -12.47 36.09 -25.14
N ASP A 159 -12.48 34.86 -24.64
CA ASP A 159 -11.51 34.33 -23.68
C ASP A 159 -10.55 33.37 -24.38
N SER A 160 -9.25 33.52 -24.07
CA SER A 160 -8.15 32.75 -24.67
C SER A 160 -7.22 32.19 -23.59
N GLU A 161 -6.79 30.95 -23.75
CA GLU A 161 -5.82 30.31 -22.86
C GLU A 161 -4.45 30.24 -23.51
N LEU A 162 -3.41 30.69 -22.81
CA LEU A 162 -2.02 30.59 -23.24
C LEU A 162 -1.36 29.38 -22.57
N HIS A 163 -0.84 28.45 -23.36
CA HIS A 163 -0.07 27.32 -22.83
C HIS A 163 1.36 27.36 -23.33
N ARG A 164 2.29 26.92 -22.47
CA ARG A 164 3.68 26.58 -22.81
C ARG A 164 3.83 25.06 -22.81
N THR A 165 4.30 24.51 -23.93
CA THR A 165 4.57 23.07 -24.07
C THR A 165 5.98 22.88 -24.58
N VAL A 166 6.78 22.09 -23.88
CA VAL A 166 8.12 21.67 -24.31
C VAL A 166 8.00 20.26 -24.89
N LEU A 167 8.37 20.10 -26.16
CA LEU A 167 8.38 18.80 -26.84
C LEU A 167 9.82 18.36 -27.06
N SER A 168 10.11 17.06 -27.02
CA SER A 168 11.37 16.53 -27.54
C SER A 168 11.55 16.93 -29.02
N ALA A 169 12.78 16.99 -29.50
CA ALA A 169 13.06 17.44 -30.87
C ALA A 169 12.33 16.65 -31.97
N ASP A 170 12.06 15.37 -31.74
CA ASP A 170 11.29 14.48 -32.63
C ASP A 170 9.76 14.60 -32.43
N GLY A 171 9.32 15.43 -31.49
CA GLY A 171 7.92 15.66 -31.17
C GLY A 171 7.19 14.48 -30.53
N THR A 172 7.91 13.40 -30.16
CA THR A 172 7.32 12.16 -29.63
C THR A 172 7.01 12.23 -28.14
N ARG A 173 7.68 13.11 -27.40
CA ARG A 173 7.53 13.26 -25.96
C ARG A 173 7.25 14.70 -25.61
N VAL A 174 6.33 14.91 -24.67
CA VAL A 174 6.18 16.18 -23.95
C VAL A 174 7.12 16.14 -22.75
N LEU A 175 7.99 17.14 -22.63
CA LEU A 175 8.99 17.27 -21.56
C LEU A 175 8.51 18.20 -20.43
N GLU A 176 7.63 19.15 -20.74
CA GLU A 176 6.99 20.06 -19.80
C GLU A 176 5.70 20.58 -20.45
N HIS A 177 4.59 20.66 -19.71
CA HIS A 177 3.39 21.35 -20.16
C HIS A 177 2.86 22.23 -19.03
N ARG A 178 2.54 23.48 -19.33
CA ARG A 178 2.12 24.47 -18.33
C ARG A 178 1.18 25.52 -18.92
N SER A 179 0.11 25.85 -18.21
CA SER A 179 -0.69 27.06 -18.47
C SER A 179 0.09 28.33 -18.09
N LEU A 180 0.01 29.34 -18.95
CA LEU A 180 0.46 30.71 -18.72
C LEU A 180 -0.72 31.69 -18.55
N THR A 181 -1.96 31.18 -18.61
CA THR A 181 -3.16 31.91 -18.19
C THR A 181 -3.32 31.75 -16.69
N ALA A 182 -3.53 32.85 -15.97
CA ALA A 182 -3.92 32.80 -14.56
C ALA A 182 -5.40 32.43 -14.50
N ASP A 183 -5.70 31.24 -14.00
CA ASP A 183 -7.07 30.76 -13.83
C ASP A 183 -7.76 31.55 -12.70
N VAL A 184 -9.08 31.74 -12.82
CA VAL A 184 -9.89 32.37 -11.75
C VAL A 184 -10.69 31.24 -11.13
N ALA A 185 -10.53 31.07 -9.82
CA ALA A 185 -11.18 30.08 -8.97
C ALA A 185 -12.68 29.87 -9.24
N PHE A 186 -13.15 28.64 -9.02
CA PHE A 186 -14.56 28.28 -9.05
C PHE A 186 -15.21 28.50 -7.68
N LYS A 187 -16.53 28.71 -7.65
CA LYS A 187 -17.32 28.75 -6.42
C LYS A 187 -18.13 27.47 -6.22
N TYR A 188 -18.14 26.96 -5.01
CA TYR A 188 -18.85 25.73 -4.63
C TYR A 188 -19.75 26.00 -3.43
N ARG A 189 -21.04 25.68 -3.53
CA ARG A 189 -21.92 25.69 -2.35
C ARG A 189 -21.86 24.34 -1.65
N VAL A 190 -21.16 24.26 -0.53
CA VAL A 190 -20.84 23.02 0.21
C VAL A 190 -20.71 23.30 1.72
N TRP A 191 -20.68 22.25 2.54
CA TRP A 191 -20.37 22.40 3.97
C TRP A 191 -18.86 22.44 4.17
N ALA A 192 -18.32 23.66 4.09
CA ALA A 192 -16.92 23.94 4.31
C ALA A 192 -16.76 25.28 5.03
N GLU A 193 -15.64 25.43 5.72
CA GLU A 193 -15.26 26.67 6.37
C GLU A 193 -14.97 27.76 5.31
N PRO A 194 -15.46 28.99 5.48
CA PRO A 194 -15.16 30.10 4.57
C PRO A 194 -13.78 30.72 4.86
N THR A 195 -12.78 29.87 5.11
CA THR A 195 -11.39 30.23 5.39
C THR A 195 -10.51 29.95 4.16
N ALA A 196 -9.22 30.30 4.22
CA ALA A 196 -8.29 30.03 3.13
C ALA A 196 -8.00 28.52 2.95
N GLU A 197 -8.02 27.76 4.05
CA GLU A 197 -7.90 26.29 4.03
C GLU A 197 -9.12 25.63 3.38
N ALA A 198 -10.28 26.30 3.46
CA ALA A 198 -11.55 25.80 2.95
C ALA A 198 -11.84 24.36 3.45
N HIS A 199 -11.55 24.11 4.72
CA HIS A 199 -11.67 22.81 5.35
C HIS A 199 -13.13 22.30 5.29
N PRO A 200 -13.38 21.06 4.81
CA PRO A 200 -14.71 20.46 4.87
C PRO A 200 -15.22 20.37 6.32
N LEU A 201 -16.50 20.68 6.51
CA LEU A 201 -17.19 20.34 7.75
C LEU A 201 -17.66 18.87 7.67
N ASP A 202 -17.98 18.24 8.80
CA ASP A 202 -18.37 16.82 8.89
C ASP A 202 -19.49 16.45 7.90
N GLY A 203 -20.41 17.39 7.64
CA GLY A 203 -21.50 17.26 6.69
C GLY A 203 -22.61 18.26 7.00
N PRO A 204 -23.88 17.92 6.74
CA PRO A 204 -25.00 18.84 6.93
C PRO A 204 -25.42 19.04 8.39
N THR A 205 -24.87 18.29 9.33
CA THR A 205 -25.16 18.43 10.76
C THR A 205 -24.38 19.61 11.36
N ALA A 206 -24.96 20.25 12.38
CA ALA A 206 -24.25 21.18 13.23
C ALA A 206 -23.11 20.46 13.94
N ASP A 207 -21.98 21.15 14.08
CA ASP A 207 -20.85 20.60 14.78
C ASP A 207 -21.23 20.24 16.22
N SER A 208 -21.07 18.97 16.53
CA SER A 208 -21.26 18.39 17.86
C SER A 208 -20.11 17.43 18.17
N THR A 209 -18.96 17.64 17.55
CA THR A 209 -17.81 16.77 17.65
C THR A 209 -16.70 17.48 18.42
N PRO A 210 -16.07 16.85 19.43
CA PRO A 210 -16.48 15.59 20.06
C PRO A 210 -17.87 15.65 20.70
N HIS A 211 -18.54 14.50 20.81
CA HIS A 211 -19.89 14.41 21.38
C HIS A 211 -19.99 15.13 22.73
N PRO A 212 -20.89 16.11 22.92
CA PRO A 212 -20.80 17.06 24.04
C PRO A 212 -20.90 16.44 25.43
N ALA A 213 -21.62 15.32 25.57
CA ALA A 213 -21.79 14.64 26.85
C ALA A 213 -20.78 13.53 27.12
N GLY A 214 -20.04 13.07 26.09
CA GLY A 214 -19.15 11.90 26.19
C GLY A 214 -19.83 10.57 26.57
N THR A 215 -21.16 10.53 26.65
CA THR A 215 -21.97 9.33 26.91
C THR A 215 -23.22 9.30 26.02
N PRO A 216 -23.78 8.11 25.72
CA PRO A 216 -25.03 8.03 24.98
C PRO A 216 -26.17 8.71 25.74
N ASN A 217 -26.88 9.62 25.08
CA ASN A 217 -28.00 10.36 25.66
C ASN A 217 -29.17 10.61 24.69
N GLY A 218 -29.06 10.17 23.44
CA GLY A 218 -30.08 10.30 22.39
C GLY A 218 -30.23 11.70 21.79
N THR A 219 -29.33 12.64 22.10
CA THR A 219 -29.31 13.99 21.51
C THR A 219 -28.74 13.93 20.11
N TYR A 220 -29.41 14.55 19.14
CA TYR A 220 -28.93 14.62 17.76
C TYR A 220 -28.71 16.09 17.35
N PRO A 221 -27.60 16.43 16.67
CA PRO A 221 -27.35 17.80 16.21
C PRO A 221 -28.42 18.26 15.21
N GLY A 222 -28.72 19.56 15.20
CA GLY A 222 -29.56 20.16 14.15
C GLY A 222 -28.84 20.20 12.80
N TYR A 223 -29.52 20.56 11.72
CA TYR A 223 -28.87 20.78 10.42
C TYR A 223 -28.33 22.22 10.28
N THR A 224 -27.22 22.37 9.55
CA THR A 224 -26.62 23.66 9.17
C THR A 224 -26.75 23.89 7.67
N ALA A 225 -26.68 25.16 7.26
CA ALA A 225 -26.69 25.52 5.86
C ALA A 225 -25.27 25.49 5.27
N PRO A 226 -25.10 25.09 3.98
CA PRO A 226 -23.81 25.11 3.32
C PRO A 226 -23.34 26.54 3.01
N SER A 227 -22.02 26.73 3.06
CA SER A 227 -21.31 27.96 2.67
C SER A 227 -21.07 28.01 1.17
N LEU A 228 -20.91 29.21 0.60
CA LEU A 228 -20.38 29.38 -0.76
C LEU A 228 -18.89 29.72 -0.66
N VAL A 229 -18.02 28.75 -0.97
CA VAL A 229 -16.55 28.89 -0.92
C VAL A 229 -15.98 29.10 -2.32
N THR A 230 -14.82 29.73 -2.43
CA THR A 230 -14.13 30.00 -3.70
C THR A 230 -12.76 29.32 -3.67
N VAL A 231 -12.55 28.32 -4.53
CA VAL A 231 -11.33 27.50 -4.57
C VAL A 231 -10.93 27.24 -6.02
N ASP A 232 -9.64 27.31 -6.31
CA ASP A 232 -9.06 26.94 -7.61
C ASP A 232 -8.40 25.56 -7.48
N GLY A 233 -7.45 25.49 -6.56
CA GLY A 233 -6.87 24.30 -5.93
C GLY A 233 -6.17 24.74 -4.64
N LEU A 234 -5.63 23.78 -3.89
CA LEU A 234 -5.00 23.99 -2.58
C LEU A 234 -3.60 23.38 -2.48
N ASN A 235 -3.22 22.45 -3.36
CA ASN A 235 -1.91 21.82 -3.34
C ASN A 235 -0.77 22.80 -3.67
N ASP A 236 0.48 22.47 -3.31
CA ASP A 236 1.66 23.26 -3.68
C ASP A 236 2.76 22.40 -4.33
N PRO A 237 2.53 21.92 -5.57
CA PRO A 237 3.37 20.91 -6.21
C PRO A 237 4.80 21.36 -6.53
N ASN A 238 5.07 22.66 -6.44
CA ASN A 238 6.39 23.22 -6.73
C ASN A 238 6.95 24.06 -5.58
N GLY A 239 6.29 24.11 -4.42
CA GLY A 239 6.67 25.02 -3.33
C GLY A 239 6.56 26.50 -3.72
N THR A 240 5.71 26.82 -4.70
CA THR A 240 5.56 28.17 -5.27
C THR A 240 4.33 28.91 -4.76
N GLY A 241 3.48 28.23 -3.98
CA GLY A 241 2.17 28.73 -3.56
C GLY A 241 1.19 28.89 -4.72
N VAL A 242 1.39 28.14 -5.81
CA VAL A 242 0.49 28.11 -6.98
C VAL A 242 -0.05 26.69 -7.11
N PRO A 243 -1.34 26.48 -6.83
CA PRO A 243 -1.95 25.17 -6.91
C PRO A 243 -2.20 24.75 -8.36
N ASP A 244 -2.36 23.45 -8.56
CA ASP A 244 -2.97 22.92 -9.77
C ASP A 244 -4.50 23.14 -9.68
N PRO A 245 -5.15 23.60 -10.76
CA PRO A 245 -6.58 23.85 -10.73
C PRO A 245 -7.37 22.52 -10.69
N TRP A 246 -8.37 22.43 -9.81
CA TRP A 246 -9.32 21.32 -9.78
C TRP A 246 -10.09 21.21 -11.10
N LEU A 247 -10.43 22.35 -11.71
CA LEU A 247 -11.15 22.45 -12.96
C LEU A 247 -10.46 23.45 -13.90
N ALA A 248 -10.26 23.06 -15.16
CA ALA A 248 -9.85 24.03 -16.17
C ALA A 248 -10.88 25.17 -16.29
N SER A 249 -10.42 26.38 -16.60
CA SER A 249 -11.23 27.61 -16.56
C SER A 249 -12.49 27.63 -17.46
N THR A 250 -12.53 26.72 -18.43
CA THR A 250 -13.61 26.51 -19.40
C THR A 250 -14.58 25.39 -19.02
N ARG A 251 -14.33 24.65 -17.93
CA ARG A 251 -15.20 23.56 -17.47
C ARG A 251 -16.54 24.10 -16.98
N THR A 252 -17.60 23.37 -17.30
CA THR A 252 -18.98 23.65 -16.87
C THR A 252 -19.61 22.49 -16.08
N GLU A 253 -18.83 21.46 -15.79
CA GLU A 253 -19.26 20.23 -15.11
C GLU A 253 -18.19 19.77 -14.11
N THR A 254 -18.58 18.93 -13.15
CA THR A 254 -17.72 18.28 -12.15
C THR A 254 -16.82 17.19 -12.76
N GLN A 255 -16.02 17.56 -13.76
CA GLN A 255 -15.00 16.73 -14.40
C GLN A 255 -13.65 17.46 -14.34
N GLY A 256 -12.87 17.11 -13.32
CA GLY A 256 -11.58 17.73 -12.99
C GLY A 256 -10.39 16.83 -13.25
N ASN A 257 -9.20 17.33 -12.88
CA ASN A 257 -7.96 16.56 -13.00
C ASN A 257 -7.90 15.44 -11.94
N ASN A 258 -8.36 15.70 -10.73
CA ASN A 258 -8.18 14.77 -9.59
C ASN A 258 -9.37 13.80 -9.48
N VAL A 259 -10.56 14.23 -9.91
CA VAL A 259 -11.82 13.49 -9.74
C VAL A 259 -12.82 13.87 -10.83
N GLU A 260 -13.59 12.87 -11.25
CA GLU A 260 -14.81 13.01 -12.04
C GLU A 260 -16.00 12.56 -11.18
N ALA A 261 -16.88 13.49 -10.82
CA ALA A 261 -18.03 13.20 -9.96
C ALA A 261 -19.36 13.27 -10.73
N TYR A 262 -20.19 12.25 -10.59
CA TYR A 262 -21.47 12.09 -11.27
C TYR A 262 -22.47 11.27 -10.44
N ALA A 263 -23.76 11.37 -10.75
CA ALA A 263 -24.74 10.42 -10.24
C ALA A 263 -24.63 9.10 -11.02
N ASP A 264 -24.66 7.95 -10.35
CA ASP A 264 -24.78 6.63 -10.98
C ASP A 264 -26.07 5.95 -10.49
N LEU A 265 -27.20 6.19 -11.13
CA LEU A 265 -28.50 5.86 -10.54
C LEU A 265 -28.91 4.39 -10.72
N ASN A 266 -28.29 3.66 -11.67
CA ASN A 266 -28.69 2.32 -12.06
C ASN A 266 -27.49 1.47 -12.47
N ALA A 267 -27.55 0.15 -12.23
CA ALA A 267 -26.60 -0.77 -12.84
C ALA A 267 -26.62 -0.74 -14.40
N PRO A 268 -25.48 -1.01 -15.06
CA PRO A 268 -24.16 -1.30 -14.49
C PRO A 268 -23.41 -0.02 -14.09
N SER A 269 -22.42 -0.17 -13.22
CA SER A 269 -21.62 0.96 -12.74
C SER A 269 -20.93 1.76 -13.84
N GLY A 270 -20.75 3.06 -13.60
CA GLY A 270 -20.15 4.03 -14.48
C GLY A 270 -21.18 4.95 -15.13
N LEU A 271 -20.73 6.09 -15.65
CA LEU A 271 -21.62 7.10 -16.25
C LEU A 271 -22.40 6.54 -17.46
N SER A 272 -23.69 6.29 -17.27
CA SER A 272 -24.58 5.65 -18.24
C SER A 272 -25.77 6.53 -18.65
N PHE A 273 -26.74 5.96 -19.38
CA PHE A 273 -27.91 6.71 -19.82
C PHE A 273 -28.86 7.00 -18.64
N GLY A 274 -29.03 8.27 -18.31
CA GLY A 274 -29.83 8.72 -17.16
C GLY A 274 -28.99 9.37 -16.07
N ASP A 275 -27.69 9.11 -16.11
CA ASP A 275 -26.68 9.67 -15.21
C ASP A 275 -26.20 11.03 -15.70
N PHE A 276 -25.65 11.83 -14.79
CA PHE A 276 -25.21 13.18 -15.09
C PHE A 276 -24.19 13.70 -14.07
N ARG A 277 -23.35 14.63 -14.52
CA ARG A 277 -22.48 15.45 -13.67
C ARG A 277 -23.23 16.65 -13.13
N ALA A 278 -22.76 17.23 -12.03
CA ALA A 278 -23.25 18.55 -11.63
C ALA A 278 -22.78 19.58 -12.65
N THR A 279 -23.69 20.43 -13.12
CA THR A 279 -23.39 21.52 -14.07
C THR A 279 -23.28 22.85 -13.36
N THR A 280 -22.57 23.83 -13.92
CA THR A 280 -22.48 25.17 -13.31
C THR A 280 -23.83 25.91 -13.35
N THR A 281 -24.18 26.64 -12.28
CA THR A 281 -25.36 27.52 -12.20
C THR A 281 -25.11 28.92 -12.79
N ALA A 282 -23.85 29.36 -12.80
CA ALA A 282 -23.36 30.54 -13.49
C ALA A 282 -21.90 30.32 -13.91
N ALA A 283 -21.28 31.27 -14.62
CA ALA A 283 -19.88 31.14 -15.02
C ALA A 283 -18.99 30.84 -13.80
N ARG A 284 -18.41 29.63 -13.78
CA ARG A 284 -17.54 29.12 -12.69
C ARG A 284 -18.20 29.02 -11.31
N GLU A 285 -19.51 28.77 -11.27
CA GLU A 285 -20.24 28.62 -10.00
C GLU A 285 -21.06 27.32 -9.98
N PHE A 286 -20.87 26.51 -8.94
CA PHE A 286 -21.73 25.38 -8.57
C PHE A 286 -22.55 25.77 -7.32
N ASP A 287 -23.48 26.70 -7.52
CA ASP A 287 -24.27 27.30 -6.43
C ASP A 287 -25.67 26.69 -6.37
N ARG A 288 -25.80 25.50 -5.75
CA ARG A 288 -27.09 24.85 -5.45
C ARG A 288 -27.21 24.56 -3.97
N VAL A 289 -28.37 24.86 -3.39
CA VAL A 289 -28.67 24.56 -1.98
C VAL A 289 -29.28 23.16 -1.90
N TYR A 290 -28.71 22.31 -1.06
CA TYR A 290 -29.27 20.99 -0.71
C TYR A 290 -30.25 21.14 0.46
N ASP A 291 -31.48 20.64 0.31
CA ASP A 291 -32.51 20.66 1.35
C ASP A 291 -32.52 19.34 2.14
N THR A 292 -32.07 19.36 3.39
CA THR A 292 -32.00 18.16 4.26
C THR A 292 -33.35 17.60 4.69
N SER A 293 -34.45 18.31 4.40
CA SER A 293 -35.82 17.83 4.65
C SER A 293 -36.46 17.15 3.44
N ALA A 294 -35.83 17.25 2.26
CA ALA A 294 -36.29 16.63 1.03
C ALA A 294 -35.58 15.29 0.77
N ALA A 295 -36.24 14.38 0.05
CA ALA A 295 -35.60 13.15 -0.40
C ALA A 295 -34.45 13.46 -1.38
N PRO A 296 -33.32 12.73 -1.35
CA PRO A 296 -32.16 12.99 -2.21
C PRO A 296 -32.49 12.99 -3.71
N LEU A 297 -33.40 12.11 -4.14
CA LEU A 297 -33.83 11.97 -5.53
C LEU A 297 -35.02 12.89 -5.90
N SER A 298 -35.45 13.79 -5.02
CA SER A 298 -36.65 14.61 -5.22
C SER A 298 -36.55 15.60 -6.40
N SER A 299 -35.34 16.02 -6.76
CA SER A 299 -35.08 16.86 -7.92
C SER A 299 -33.65 16.69 -8.43
N GLN A 300 -33.41 17.04 -9.70
CA GLN A 300 -32.05 17.02 -10.24
C GLN A 300 -31.14 18.07 -9.57
N ALA A 301 -31.70 19.20 -9.13
CA ALA A 301 -30.92 20.22 -8.41
C ALA A 301 -30.40 19.70 -7.06
N GLN A 302 -31.21 18.90 -6.34
CA GLN A 302 -30.82 18.24 -5.10
C GLN A 302 -29.64 17.27 -5.34
N GLN A 303 -29.74 16.43 -6.37
CA GLN A 303 -28.70 15.48 -6.75
C GLN A 303 -27.40 16.18 -7.17
N MET A 304 -27.50 17.25 -7.98
CA MET A 304 -26.33 18.06 -8.36
C MET A 304 -25.66 18.75 -7.17
N ALA A 305 -26.41 19.12 -6.13
CA ALA A 305 -25.81 19.66 -4.91
C ALA A 305 -24.99 18.60 -4.17
N ALA A 306 -25.49 17.36 -4.07
CA ALA A 306 -24.74 16.24 -3.49
C ALA A 306 -23.49 15.87 -4.31
N ILE A 307 -23.60 15.80 -5.64
CA ILE A 307 -22.45 15.58 -6.54
C ILE A 307 -21.39 16.68 -6.34
N THR A 308 -21.82 17.94 -6.15
CA THR A 308 -20.90 19.07 -5.91
C THR A 308 -20.17 18.91 -4.58
N SER A 309 -20.85 18.47 -3.51
CA SER A 309 -20.22 18.17 -2.22
C SER A 309 -19.21 17.02 -2.32
N LEU A 310 -19.55 15.94 -3.02
CA LEU A 310 -18.65 14.81 -3.23
C LEU A 310 -17.39 15.23 -4.01
N PHE A 311 -17.57 15.97 -5.11
CA PHE A 311 -16.47 16.54 -5.90
C PHE A 311 -15.54 17.40 -5.04
N TYR A 312 -16.12 18.27 -4.22
CA TYR A 312 -15.37 19.18 -3.36
C TYR A 312 -14.53 18.44 -2.32
N SER A 313 -15.14 17.51 -1.58
CA SER A 313 -14.46 16.76 -0.52
C SER A 313 -13.29 15.94 -1.05
N ILE A 314 -13.46 15.27 -2.21
CA ILE A 314 -12.40 14.47 -2.83
C ILE A 314 -11.24 15.34 -3.31
N ASN A 315 -11.51 16.50 -3.94
CA ASN A 315 -10.44 17.40 -4.35
C ASN A 315 -9.68 18.00 -3.14
N TRP A 316 -10.39 18.35 -2.08
CA TRP A 316 -9.74 18.84 -0.85
C TRP A 316 -8.83 17.76 -0.24
N LEU A 317 -9.31 16.52 -0.15
CA LEU A 317 -8.53 15.38 0.33
C LEU A 317 -7.32 15.13 -0.56
N HIS A 318 -7.50 15.11 -1.88
CA HIS A 318 -6.39 14.99 -2.82
C HIS A 318 -5.29 16.01 -2.52
N ASP A 319 -5.64 17.30 -2.43
CA ASP A 319 -4.66 18.35 -2.25
C ASP A 319 -3.98 18.32 -0.87
N PHE A 320 -4.73 18.01 0.18
CA PHE A 320 -4.18 17.84 1.53
C PHE A 320 -3.13 16.71 1.58
N TRP A 321 -3.44 15.56 0.97
CA TRP A 321 -2.52 14.42 0.94
C TRP A 321 -1.38 14.60 -0.07
N TYR A 322 -1.59 15.39 -1.14
CA TYR A 322 -0.57 15.76 -2.11
C TYR A 322 0.62 16.42 -1.40
N ASP A 323 0.35 17.44 -0.58
CA ASP A 323 1.37 18.19 0.16
C ASP A 323 2.01 17.39 1.31
N ALA A 324 1.38 16.28 1.70
CA ALA A 324 1.95 15.29 2.61
C ALA A 324 2.90 14.30 1.91
N GLY A 325 2.94 14.28 0.57
CA GLY A 325 3.83 13.46 -0.25
C GLY A 325 3.12 12.44 -1.15
N PHE A 326 1.79 12.37 -1.12
CA PHE A 326 1.02 11.51 -2.02
C PHE A 326 0.87 12.17 -3.38
N THR A 327 2.00 12.22 -4.08
CA THR A 327 2.20 12.85 -5.38
C THR A 327 2.03 11.83 -6.52
N GLU A 328 2.19 12.27 -7.75
CA GLU A 328 2.13 11.43 -8.95
C GLU A 328 3.15 10.30 -8.91
N ALA A 329 4.38 10.59 -8.48
CA ALA A 329 5.42 9.56 -8.34
C ALA A 329 5.08 8.52 -7.24
N ALA A 330 4.18 8.86 -6.33
CA ALA A 330 3.67 7.97 -5.29
C ALA A 330 2.32 7.32 -5.68
N GLY A 331 1.87 7.50 -6.93
CA GLY A 331 0.65 6.90 -7.46
C GLY A 331 -0.63 7.58 -6.98
N ASN A 332 -0.65 8.91 -6.86
CA ASN A 332 -1.93 9.63 -6.73
C ASN A 332 -2.74 9.56 -8.05
N GLY A 333 -3.99 10.02 -8.02
CA GLY A 333 -4.98 9.79 -9.07
C GLY A 333 -5.27 11.09 -9.79
N GLN A 334 -4.76 11.22 -11.01
CA GLN A 334 -4.90 12.42 -11.83
C GLN A 334 -5.08 12.06 -13.31
N ASP A 335 -5.97 12.77 -14.02
CA ASP A 335 -6.12 12.61 -15.47
C ASP A 335 -4.82 13.01 -16.21
N SER A 336 -4.12 14.01 -15.69
CA SER A 336 -2.79 14.44 -16.13
C SER A 336 -1.85 14.65 -14.93
N ASN A 337 -0.70 13.97 -14.99
CA ASN A 337 0.39 14.09 -14.02
C ASN A 337 1.37 15.24 -14.32
N TYR A 338 1.11 16.02 -15.38
CA TYR A 338 1.95 17.15 -15.81
C TYR A 338 3.44 16.79 -16.07
N GLY A 339 3.75 15.50 -16.25
CA GLY A 339 5.11 14.98 -16.38
C GLY A 339 5.89 14.87 -15.07
N ARG A 340 5.22 14.89 -13.90
CA ARG A 340 5.86 14.86 -12.56
C ARG A 340 6.17 13.45 -12.03
N GLY A 341 5.75 12.40 -12.73
CA GLY A 341 5.93 11.00 -12.32
C GLY A 341 4.61 10.23 -12.46
N GLY A 342 4.60 8.96 -12.05
CA GLY A 342 3.39 8.10 -12.08
C GLY A 342 2.86 7.80 -13.48
N ASP A 343 1.79 6.99 -13.50
CA ASP A 343 0.99 6.72 -14.69
C ASP A 343 -0.29 7.58 -14.64
N ASP A 344 -0.55 8.35 -15.71
CA ASP A 344 -1.68 9.29 -15.78
C ASP A 344 -3.00 8.60 -16.18
N ARG A 345 -4.08 9.38 -16.29
CA ARG A 345 -5.45 8.96 -16.70
C ARG A 345 -6.22 8.16 -15.67
N ASP A 346 -6.00 8.49 -14.41
CA ASP A 346 -6.60 7.77 -13.29
C ASP A 346 -7.24 8.69 -12.25
N ALA A 347 -7.81 9.81 -12.72
CA ALA A 347 -8.72 10.62 -11.92
C ALA A 347 -9.80 9.74 -11.26
N ILE A 348 -10.09 9.99 -9.99
CA ILE A 348 -11.05 9.18 -9.23
C ILE A 348 -12.44 9.30 -9.87
N LEU A 349 -13.09 8.16 -10.15
CA LEU A 349 -14.49 8.09 -10.53
C LEU A 349 -15.34 8.12 -9.27
N ALA A 350 -16.02 9.23 -9.01
CA ALA A 350 -16.83 9.42 -7.82
C ALA A 350 -18.33 9.31 -8.15
N GLU A 351 -18.92 8.17 -7.80
CA GLU A 351 -20.29 7.76 -8.11
C GLU A 351 -21.21 8.13 -6.94
N ALA A 352 -21.90 9.26 -7.06
CA ALA A 352 -22.90 9.70 -6.12
C ALA A 352 -24.21 8.91 -6.32
N GLN A 353 -24.87 8.59 -5.21
CA GLN A 353 -26.18 7.92 -5.21
C GLN A 353 -26.16 6.59 -5.98
N ASP A 354 -25.04 5.87 -5.87
CA ASP A 354 -24.78 4.71 -6.69
C ASP A 354 -25.89 3.64 -6.56
N ASN A 355 -26.38 3.20 -7.72
CA ASN A 355 -27.47 2.25 -7.92
C ASN A 355 -28.71 2.58 -7.07
N ALA A 356 -29.00 3.88 -6.86
CA ALA A 356 -30.07 4.29 -5.98
C ALA A 356 -31.46 3.83 -6.45
N LEU A 357 -31.69 3.70 -7.76
CA LEU A 357 -32.96 3.19 -8.32
C LEU A 357 -33.02 1.66 -8.34
N GLY A 358 -31.86 0.98 -8.25
CA GLY A 358 -31.76 -0.47 -8.03
C GLY A 358 -31.87 -0.90 -6.57
N GLY A 359 -31.87 0.06 -5.64
CA GLY A 359 -32.10 -0.16 -4.20
C GLY A 359 -30.84 -0.25 -3.34
N SER A 360 -29.64 0.04 -3.88
CA SER A 360 -28.41 0.11 -3.08
C SER A 360 -28.50 1.20 -2.03
N ARG A 361 -28.28 0.86 -0.75
CA ARG A 361 -28.36 1.80 0.38
C ARG A 361 -27.36 1.43 1.46
N ASN A 362 -27.14 2.36 2.40
CA ASN A 362 -26.55 2.12 3.72
C ASN A 362 -25.09 1.65 3.68
N ASN A 363 -24.33 2.11 2.69
CA ASN A 363 -22.91 1.81 2.58
C ASN A 363 -22.21 2.84 1.67
N ALA A 364 -20.90 2.74 1.59
CA ALA A 364 -20.07 3.26 0.50
C ALA A 364 -18.96 2.23 0.24
N ASN A 365 -18.21 2.39 -0.84
CA ASN A 365 -17.03 1.57 -1.07
C ASN A 365 -16.00 2.26 -1.97
N MET A 366 -14.78 1.73 -1.92
CA MET A 366 -13.65 2.18 -2.73
C MET A 366 -12.99 1.00 -3.44
N SER A 367 -12.89 1.10 -4.77
CA SER A 367 -12.08 0.20 -5.60
C SER A 367 -10.81 0.92 -6.04
N THR A 368 -9.64 0.41 -5.63
CA THR A 368 -8.35 1.02 -5.93
C THR A 368 -7.50 0.09 -6.80
N PRO A 369 -7.52 0.25 -8.14
CA PRO A 369 -6.59 -0.47 -9.00
C PRO A 369 -5.18 0.15 -8.88
N SER A 370 -4.20 -0.52 -9.51
CA SER A 370 -2.86 0.04 -9.70
C SER A 370 -2.88 1.40 -10.41
N ASP A 371 -1.77 2.13 -10.28
CA ASP A 371 -1.55 3.44 -10.92
C ASP A 371 -1.88 3.42 -12.41
N GLY A 372 -2.43 4.52 -12.94
CA GLY A 372 -2.84 4.64 -14.34
C GLY A 372 -4.20 3.99 -14.70
N LEU A 373 -4.88 3.34 -13.76
CA LEU A 373 -6.30 2.99 -13.87
C LEU A 373 -7.14 3.79 -12.87
N PRO A 374 -8.28 4.39 -13.30
CA PRO A 374 -9.13 5.17 -12.41
C PRO A 374 -9.61 4.39 -11.18
N PRO A 375 -9.30 4.84 -9.96
CA PRO A 375 -9.97 4.40 -8.76
C PRO A 375 -11.45 4.77 -8.81
N ARG A 376 -12.30 3.98 -8.16
CA ARG A 376 -13.75 4.20 -8.13
C ARG A 376 -14.26 4.26 -6.71
N MET A 377 -14.86 5.39 -6.34
CA MET A 377 -15.54 5.60 -5.07
C MET A 377 -17.06 5.59 -5.32
N GLN A 378 -17.77 4.66 -4.69
CA GLN A 378 -19.21 4.53 -4.80
C GLN A 378 -19.87 4.94 -3.50
N VAL A 379 -20.71 5.98 -3.53
CA VAL A 379 -21.36 6.53 -2.35
C VAL A 379 -22.87 6.35 -2.46
N PHE A 380 -23.47 5.58 -1.55
CA PHE A 380 -24.90 5.26 -1.63
C PHE A 380 -25.77 6.26 -0.88
N LEU A 381 -27.08 6.16 -1.13
CA LEU A 381 -28.09 6.76 -0.25
C LEU A 381 -28.21 5.96 1.05
N TRP A 382 -28.64 6.60 2.12
CA TRP A 382 -28.79 6.01 3.43
C TRP A 382 -30.23 6.09 3.91
N SER A 383 -30.65 5.11 4.69
CA SER A 383 -32.00 5.04 5.23
C SER A 383 -32.23 6.14 6.26
N GLY A 384 -33.39 6.77 6.20
CA GLY A 384 -33.79 7.77 7.19
C GLY A 384 -34.03 7.17 8.57
N LYS A 385 -33.93 8.02 9.61
CA LYS A 385 -34.27 7.65 11.00
C LYS A 385 -35.61 6.93 11.05
N THR A 386 -35.63 5.73 11.63
CA THR A 386 -36.86 4.95 11.77
C THR A 386 -37.35 4.98 13.21
N ASN A 387 -38.53 5.54 13.42
CA ASN A 387 -39.23 5.47 14.70
C ASN A 387 -40.06 4.19 14.73
N VAL A 388 -39.88 3.36 15.75
CA VAL A 388 -40.62 2.11 15.93
C VAL A 388 -41.16 2.03 17.35
N THR A 389 -42.41 1.61 17.50
CA THR A 389 -43.02 1.36 18.81
C THR A 389 -44.02 0.21 18.72
N LEU A 390 -43.96 -0.69 19.69
CA LEU A 390 -44.98 -1.72 19.91
C LEU A 390 -45.68 -1.40 21.24
N THR A 391 -47.00 -1.33 21.26
CA THR A 391 -47.77 -1.10 22.49
C THR A 391 -48.80 -2.20 22.68
N VAL A 392 -48.82 -2.80 23.88
CA VAL A 392 -49.67 -3.94 24.22
C VAL A 392 -50.77 -3.50 25.18
N HIS A 393 -52.03 -3.81 24.86
CA HIS A 393 -53.20 -3.48 25.68
C HIS A 393 -53.92 -4.73 26.19
N PRO A 394 -54.49 -4.71 27.42
CA PRO A 394 -54.64 -3.55 28.31
C PRO A 394 -53.42 -3.27 29.21
N ALA A 395 -52.38 -4.11 29.17
CA ALA A 395 -51.24 -4.01 30.08
C ALA A 395 -50.45 -2.69 29.95
N GLY A 396 -50.57 -1.98 28.82
CA GLY A 396 -49.88 -0.73 28.54
C GLY A 396 -48.37 -0.88 28.35
N ARG A 397 -47.88 -2.12 28.14
CA ARG A 397 -46.44 -2.37 27.96
C ARG A 397 -45.98 -1.88 26.60
N THR A 398 -44.75 -1.37 26.54
CA THR A 398 -44.10 -0.93 25.31
C THR A 398 -42.80 -1.72 25.09
N PRO A 399 -42.89 -3.01 24.73
CA PRO A 399 -41.70 -3.83 24.51
C PRO A 399 -40.82 -3.25 23.39
N PRO A 400 -39.48 -3.39 23.48
CA PRO A 400 -38.58 -3.09 22.38
C PRO A 400 -39.00 -3.88 21.13
N ALA A 401 -38.95 -3.23 19.96
CA ALA A 401 -39.35 -3.85 18.70
C ALA A 401 -38.29 -3.70 17.61
N GLY A 402 -38.06 -4.77 16.85
CA GLY A 402 -37.22 -4.78 15.65
C GLY A 402 -38.06 -4.65 14.39
N THR A 403 -37.43 -4.29 13.28
CA THR A 403 -38.10 -3.98 12.01
C THR A 403 -37.88 -5.05 10.94
N ALA A 404 -38.72 -5.01 9.91
CA ALA A 404 -38.57 -5.82 8.71
C ALA A 404 -37.97 -5.01 7.55
N SER A 405 -37.11 -5.65 6.76
CA SER A 405 -36.62 -5.13 5.47
C SER A 405 -37.61 -5.33 4.31
N PHE A 406 -38.72 -6.03 4.57
CA PHE A 406 -39.84 -6.23 3.65
C PHE A 406 -41.12 -5.65 4.27
N GLY A 407 -42.18 -5.53 3.44
CA GLY A 407 -43.43 -4.95 3.91
C GLY A 407 -43.40 -3.42 3.94
N PRO A 408 -44.50 -2.79 4.39
CA PRO A 408 -44.56 -1.35 4.54
C PRO A 408 -43.53 -0.85 5.56
N SER A 409 -42.78 0.19 5.20
CA SER A 409 -41.81 0.87 6.06
C SER A 409 -42.43 1.98 6.92
N SER A 410 -43.70 2.31 6.70
CA SER A 410 -44.47 3.24 7.52
C SER A 410 -45.90 2.75 7.73
N PHE A 411 -46.33 2.63 8.99
CA PHE A 411 -47.66 2.18 9.37
C PHE A 411 -47.99 2.58 10.81
N ASP A 412 -49.29 2.74 11.09
CA ASP A 412 -49.86 2.82 12.44
C ASP A 412 -51.06 1.87 12.49
N LEU A 413 -50.82 0.65 12.94
CA LEU A 413 -51.78 -0.45 12.91
C LEU A 413 -52.13 -0.86 14.34
N SER A 414 -53.41 -0.91 14.67
CA SER A 414 -53.90 -1.48 15.93
C SER A 414 -54.90 -2.59 15.65
N ALA A 415 -54.64 -3.81 16.13
CA ALA A 415 -55.55 -4.93 15.96
C ALA A 415 -55.40 -5.96 17.09
N ALA A 416 -56.41 -6.82 17.22
CA ALA A 416 -56.38 -7.94 18.15
C ALA A 416 -55.29 -8.95 17.74
N VAL A 417 -54.62 -9.53 18.73
CA VAL A 417 -53.56 -10.51 18.50
C VAL A 417 -54.12 -11.93 18.39
N MET A 418 -53.55 -12.72 17.48
CA MET A 418 -53.75 -14.16 17.36
C MET A 418 -52.37 -14.85 17.42
N LEU A 419 -52.24 -15.94 18.17
CA LEU A 419 -51.05 -16.79 18.09
C LEU A 419 -51.15 -17.63 16.81
N ALA A 420 -50.07 -17.73 16.03
CA ALA A 420 -50.03 -18.66 14.91
C ALA A 420 -50.25 -20.10 15.39
N ASP A 421 -50.97 -20.85 14.57
CA ASP A 421 -51.14 -22.29 14.69
C ASP A 421 -51.30 -22.84 13.27
N ASP A 422 -50.20 -23.30 12.69
CA ASP A 422 -50.16 -23.90 11.35
C ASP A 422 -50.33 -25.44 11.38
N GLY A 423 -50.47 -26.01 12.58
CA GLY A 423 -50.67 -27.44 12.80
C GLY A 423 -49.51 -28.33 12.36
N ALA A 424 -48.32 -27.77 12.09
CA ALA A 424 -47.19 -28.48 11.50
C ALA A 424 -45.92 -28.47 12.37
N GLY A 425 -45.11 -29.51 12.20
CA GLY A 425 -43.79 -29.60 12.83
C GLY A 425 -43.80 -29.67 14.36
N PRO A 426 -42.62 -29.52 15.01
CA PRO A 426 -42.49 -29.52 16.45
C PRO A 426 -42.92 -28.20 17.12
N ASN A 427 -43.07 -27.11 16.35
CA ASN A 427 -43.58 -25.83 16.83
C ASN A 427 -44.69 -25.30 15.90
N PRO A 428 -45.98 -25.55 16.22
CA PRO A 428 -47.10 -25.13 15.36
C PRO A 428 -47.26 -23.60 15.30
N SER A 429 -46.59 -22.85 16.17
CA SER A 429 -46.67 -21.38 16.18
C SER A 429 -45.60 -20.69 15.33
N ASP A 430 -44.81 -21.43 14.56
CA ASP A 430 -43.77 -20.84 13.72
C ASP A 430 -44.32 -20.26 12.40
N GLY A 431 -45.49 -20.67 11.93
CA GLY A 431 -46.10 -20.14 10.70
C GLY A 431 -45.28 -20.43 9.44
N CYS A 432 -44.48 -21.50 9.44
CA CYS A 432 -43.73 -21.93 8.28
C CYS A 432 -44.59 -22.59 7.21
N THR A 433 -45.79 -23.03 7.56
CA THR A 433 -46.79 -23.55 6.62
C THR A 433 -48.05 -22.67 6.60
N ALA A 434 -49.03 -23.05 5.77
CA ALA A 434 -50.25 -22.27 5.59
C ALA A 434 -51.03 -22.15 6.91
N LEU A 435 -51.45 -20.92 7.24
CA LEU A 435 -52.19 -20.61 8.46
C LEU A 435 -53.72 -20.66 8.23
N PRO A 436 -54.50 -20.97 9.28
CA PRO A 436 -55.94 -20.74 9.29
C PRO A 436 -56.28 -19.24 9.19
N ASP A 437 -57.55 -18.91 8.91
CA ASP A 437 -58.01 -17.53 8.75
C ASP A 437 -57.64 -16.63 9.93
N ALA A 438 -56.90 -15.56 9.62
CA ALA A 438 -56.41 -14.54 10.52
C ALA A 438 -57.00 -13.15 10.18
N THR A 439 -58.14 -13.11 9.48
CA THR A 439 -58.79 -11.87 9.01
C THR A 439 -58.77 -10.76 10.06
N GLY A 440 -58.06 -9.66 9.74
CA GLY A 440 -58.02 -8.46 10.57
C GLY A 440 -57.22 -8.60 11.86
N LYS A 441 -56.44 -9.67 12.04
CA LYS A 441 -55.59 -9.90 13.21
C LYS A 441 -54.13 -9.55 12.96
N ILE A 442 -53.44 -9.15 14.02
CA ILE A 442 -51.98 -9.20 14.08
C ILE A 442 -51.60 -10.60 14.58
N VAL A 443 -50.75 -11.31 13.86
CA VAL A 443 -50.37 -12.68 14.20
C VAL A 443 -49.02 -12.67 14.92
N LEU A 444 -48.99 -13.20 16.14
CA LEU A 444 -47.78 -13.50 16.90
C LEU A 444 -47.22 -14.84 16.44
N VAL A 445 -45.99 -14.88 15.95
CA VAL A 445 -45.36 -16.09 15.40
C VAL A 445 -43.98 -16.31 16.00
N ASP A 446 -43.58 -17.57 16.14
CA ASP A 446 -42.24 -17.94 16.56
C ASP A 446 -41.24 -17.93 15.41
N ARG A 447 -40.01 -17.53 15.73
CA ARG A 447 -38.87 -17.77 14.84
C ARG A 447 -38.61 -19.27 14.75
N GLY A 448 -38.83 -19.82 13.56
CA GLY A 448 -38.59 -21.22 13.19
C GLY A 448 -37.54 -21.35 12.09
N ASN A 449 -37.61 -22.43 11.32
CA ASN A 449 -36.57 -22.77 10.31
C ASN A 449 -36.81 -22.18 8.91
N CYS A 450 -38.00 -21.64 8.64
CA CYS A 450 -38.29 -20.90 7.42
C CYS A 450 -37.92 -19.41 7.56
N THR A 451 -37.79 -18.71 6.43
CA THR A 451 -37.45 -17.29 6.39
C THR A 451 -38.56 -16.41 6.99
N PHE A 452 -38.19 -15.21 7.45
CA PHE A 452 -39.16 -14.26 8.00
C PHE A 452 -40.21 -13.83 6.97
N LYS A 453 -39.81 -13.67 5.70
CA LYS A 453 -40.70 -13.26 4.61
C LYS A 453 -41.73 -14.34 4.29
N VAL A 454 -41.37 -15.62 4.37
CA VAL A 454 -42.32 -16.75 4.21
C VAL A 454 -43.40 -16.71 5.29
N LYS A 455 -43.04 -16.47 6.55
CA LYS A 455 -44.01 -16.33 7.66
C LYS A 455 -45.00 -15.19 7.40
N ALA A 456 -44.48 -14.03 7.00
CA ALA A 456 -45.30 -12.87 6.67
C ALA A 456 -46.23 -13.15 5.47
N LEU A 457 -45.74 -13.87 4.46
CA LEU A 457 -46.56 -14.29 3.32
C LEU A 457 -47.70 -15.23 3.74
N ASN A 458 -47.43 -16.21 4.61
CA ASN A 458 -48.46 -17.13 5.11
C ASN A 458 -49.54 -16.39 5.91
N ILE A 459 -49.15 -15.41 6.73
CA ILE A 459 -50.09 -14.54 7.46
C ILE A 459 -50.91 -13.69 6.50
N GLN A 460 -50.27 -13.10 5.49
CA GLN A 460 -50.94 -12.30 4.46
C GLN A 460 -51.96 -13.14 3.69
N ASN A 461 -51.61 -14.37 3.30
CA ASN A 461 -52.51 -15.31 2.63
C ASN A 461 -53.67 -15.75 3.52
N ALA A 462 -53.48 -15.73 4.84
CA ALA A 462 -54.52 -15.94 5.85
C ALA A 462 -55.33 -14.67 6.17
N ASN A 463 -55.20 -13.58 5.40
CA ASN A 463 -55.87 -12.29 5.62
C ASN A 463 -55.48 -11.57 6.93
N GLY A 464 -54.35 -11.94 7.53
CA GLY A 464 -53.76 -11.18 8.63
C GLY A 464 -53.36 -9.77 8.18
N VAL A 465 -53.37 -8.82 9.10
CA VAL A 465 -53.03 -7.40 8.83
C VAL A 465 -51.66 -7.01 9.37
N GLY A 466 -51.06 -7.84 10.23
CA GLY A 466 -49.69 -7.65 10.69
C GLY A 466 -49.07 -8.88 11.34
N MET A 467 -47.76 -8.84 11.54
CA MET A 467 -46.94 -9.90 12.14
C MET A 467 -46.10 -9.34 13.29
N VAL A 468 -46.09 -10.04 14.41
CA VAL A 468 -45.09 -9.87 15.49
C VAL A 468 -44.29 -11.16 15.61
N LEU A 469 -43.00 -11.12 15.29
CA LEU A 469 -42.10 -12.27 15.41
C LEU A 469 -41.48 -12.34 16.81
N ALA A 470 -41.68 -13.44 17.52
CA ALA A 470 -40.94 -13.78 18.74
C ALA A 470 -39.63 -14.50 18.38
N ASN A 471 -38.48 -13.91 18.76
CA ASN A 471 -37.18 -14.56 18.56
C ASN A 471 -37.05 -15.84 19.40
N HIS A 472 -36.21 -16.80 18.98
CA HIS A 472 -35.92 -18.00 19.76
C HIS A 472 -34.54 -18.00 20.43
N MET A 473 -33.71 -16.98 20.16
CA MET A 473 -32.41 -16.80 20.82
C MET A 473 -32.53 -15.73 21.90
N ALA A 474 -31.99 -16.03 23.08
CA ALA A 474 -31.84 -15.04 24.15
C ALA A 474 -30.97 -13.87 23.65
N SER A 475 -31.50 -12.65 23.75
CA SER A 475 -30.86 -11.43 23.26
C SER A 475 -31.40 -10.24 24.03
N SER A 476 -30.56 -9.24 24.27
CA SER A 476 -30.94 -7.95 24.85
C SER A 476 -31.70 -7.05 23.87
N ALA A 477 -31.65 -7.33 22.57
CA ALA A 477 -32.34 -6.57 21.51
C ALA A 477 -33.17 -7.48 20.57
N PRO A 478 -34.33 -7.01 20.06
CA PRO A 478 -35.09 -7.72 19.03
C PRO A 478 -34.31 -7.92 17.73
N PRO A 479 -34.50 -9.02 16.99
CA PRO A 479 -33.80 -9.26 15.74
C PRO A 479 -34.36 -8.41 14.58
N GLY A 480 -33.48 -7.89 13.71
CA GLY A 480 -33.92 -7.41 12.39
C GLY A 480 -34.42 -8.59 11.53
N MET A 481 -35.45 -8.35 10.71
CA MET A 481 -36.00 -9.37 9.81
C MET A 481 -35.57 -9.12 8.36
N GLY A 482 -34.63 -9.94 7.88
CA GLY A 482 -34.13 -9.93 6.51
C GLY A 482 -35.17 -10.40 5.47
N GLY A 483 -35.03 -9.93 4.24
CA GLY A 483 -35.82 -10.34 3.09
C GLY A 483 -35.49 -11.77 2.64
N ASP A 484 -36.20 -12.24 1.62
CA ASP A 484 -35.98 -13.54 0.99
C ASP A 484 -36.20 -13.42 -0.53
N PRO A 485 -35.13 -13.48 -1.35
CA PRO A 485 -35.25 -13.37 -2.80
C PRO A 485 -36.00 -14.56 -3.43
N ASN A 486 -36.04 -15.72 -2.76
CA ASN A 486 -36.78 -16.90 -3.22
C ASN A 486 -38.28 -16.79 -2.97
N THR A 487 -38.72 -15.77 -2.23
CA THR A 487 -40.12 -15.43 -2.01
C THR A 487 -40.42 -14.13 -2.76
N PRO A 488 -40.73 -14.18 -4.07
CA PRO A 488 -40.86 -12.98 -4.90
C PRO A 488 -42.13 -12.18 -4.61
N THR A 489 -43.13 -12.77 -3.95
CA THR A 489 -44.36 -12.09 -3.59
C THR A 489 -44.09 -10.94 -2.61
N ASP A 490 -44.63 -9.77 -2.94
CA ASP A 490 -44.55 -8.61 -2.06
C ASP A 490 -45.40 -8.82 -0.80
N ILE A 491 -44.81 -8.43 0.32
CA ILE A 491 -45.50 -8.38 1.60
C ILE A 491 -46.13 -7.00 1.74
N THR A 492 -47.40 -6.94 2.10
CA THR A 492 -48.17 -5.70 2.28
C THR A 492 -48.59 -5.49 3.74
N ILE A 493 -48.34 -6.45 4.62
CA ILE A 493 -48.73 -6.40 6.04
C ILE A 493 -47.62 -5.81 6.93
N ALA A 494 -47.99 -5.10 7.99
CA ALA A 494 -47.05 -4.54 8.95
C ALA A 494 -46.28 -5.66 9.68
N SER A 495 -44.97 -5.55 9.83
CA SER A 495 -44.14 -6.61 10.45
C SER A 495 -43.13 -6.02 11.43
N LEU A 496 -43.16 -6.49 12.68
CA LEU A 496 -42.19 -6.17 13.73
C LEU A 496 -41.71 -7.44 14.44
N SER A 497 -40.62 -7.37 15.17
CA SER A 497 -40.08 -8.47 15.99
C SER A 497 -39.90 -8.05 17.45
N VAL A 498 -39.81 -9.03 18.35
CA VAL A 498 -39.50 -8.84 19.77
C VAL A 498 -38.46 -9.87 20.22
N THR A 499 -37.86 -9.67 21.40
CA THR A 499 -36.95 -10.64 22.01
C THR A 499 -37.67 -11.95 22.39
N MET A 500 -36.90 -12.98 22.72
CA MET A 500 -37.46 -14.26 23.19
C MET A 500 -38.30 -14.10 24.46
N ASP A 501 -37.79 -13.32 25.43
CA ASP A 501 -38.48 -13.06 26.69
C ASP A 501 -39.78 -12.28 26.47
N GLU A 502 -39.75 -11.26 25.62
CA GLU A 502 -40.93 -10.47 25.29
C GLU A 502 -41.96 -11.26 24.49
N GLY A 503 -41.52 -12.13 23.58
CA GLY A 503 -42.40 -13.08 22.89
C GLY A 503 -43.10 -14.03 23.86
N SER A 504 -42.37 -14.55 24.85
CA SER A 504 -42.92 -15.42 25.89
C SER A 504 -43.92 -14.68 26.80
N ALA A 505 -43.64 -13.41 27.12
CA ALA A 505 -44.55 -12.55 27.87
C ALA A 505 -45.85 -12.28 27.08
N LEU A 506 -45.76 -11.93 25.79
CA LEU A 506 -46.93 -11.74 24.92
C LEU A 506 -47.82 -12.99 24.84
N LYS A 507 -47.22 -14.18 24.74
CA LYS A 507 -47.97 -15.45 24.76
C LYS A 507 -48.68 -15.68 26.08
N THR A 508 -48.02 -15.37 27.19
CA THR A 508 -48.60 -15.50 28.54
C THR A 508 -49.78 -14.54 28.73
N GLU A 509 -49.65 -13.30 28.26
CA GLU A 509 -50.73 -12.30 28.29
C GLU A 509 -51.92 -12.73 27.43
N LEU A 510 -51.66 -13.22 26.21
CA LEU A 510 -52.69 -13.73 25.30
C LEU A 510 -53.42 -14.96 25.86
N ALA A 511 -52.72 -15.83 26.61
CA ALA A 511 -53.33 -16.95 27.31
C ALA A 511 -54.20 -16.50 28.50
N GLY A 512 -53.91 -15.34 29.10
CA GLY A 512 -54.69 -14.72 30.17
C GLY A 512 -55.97 -14.02 29.69
N GLY A 513 -56.07 -13.71 28.40
CA GLY A 513 -57.25 -13.11 27.76
C GLY A 513 -56.90 -12.38 26.45
N PRO A 514 -57.92 -11.92 25.69
CA PRO A 514 -57.68 -11.21 24.43
C PRO A 514 -56.86 -9.94 24.64
N ILE A 515 -55.76 -9.80 23.89
CA ILE A 515 -54.93 -8.59 23.86
C ILE A 515 -55.04 -7.88 22.50
N THR A 516 -54.78 -6.57 22.51
CA THR A 516 -54.63 -5.75 21.30
C THR A 516 -53.22 -5.21 21.26
N VAL A 517 -52.63 -5.15 20.08
CA VAL A 517 -51.30 -4.57 19.87
C VAL A 517 -51.41 -3.41 18.88
N ARG A 518 -50.78 -2.29 19.21
CA ARG A 518 -50.48 -1.20 18.29
C ARG A 518 -49.03 -1.35 17.80
N MET A 519 -48.87 -1.52 16.49
CA MET A 519 -47.60 -1.51 15.78
C MET A 519 -47.47 -0.15 15.10
N PHE A 520 -46.45 0.62 15.48
CA PHE A 520 -46.12 1.89 14.85
C PHE A 520 -44.72 1.82 14.25
N ARG A 521 -44.60 2.21 12.99
CA ARG A 521 -43.32 2.44 12.30
C ARG A 521 -43.44 3.68 11.44
N GLN A 522 -42.45 4.55 11.47
CA GLN A 522 -42.30 5.66 10.53
C GLN A 522 -40.83 5.82 10.17
N THR A 523 -40.50 5.63 8.90
CA THR A 523 -39.15 5.86 8.36
C THR A 523 -39.07 7.29 7.82
N GLY A 524 -38.03 8.02 8.24
CA GLY A 524 -37.73 9.38 7.77
C GLY A 524 -37.27 9.42 6.32
N VAL A 525 -37.00 10.63 5.82
CA VAL A 525 -36.43 10.81 4.47
C VAL A 525 -35.08 10.13 4.37
N GLU A 526 -34.79 9.55 3.20
CA GLU A 526 -33.45 9.04 2.90
C GLU A 526 -32.42 10.17 2.96
N LEU A 527 -31.17 9.79 3.19
CA LEU A 527 -30.03 10.68 3.36
C LEU A 527 -29.03 10.40 2.25
N ASP A 528 -28.22 11.39 1.89
CA ASP A 528 -27.26 11.26 0.79
C ASP A 528 -25.84 11.15 1.32
N GLY A 529 -25.14 10.03 1.06
CA GLY A 529 -23.76 9.87 1.50
C GLY A 529 -22.81 10.91 0.90
N GLY A 530 -23.12 11.47 -0.28
CA GLY A 530 -22.25 12.43 -0.97
C GLY A 530 -22.10 13.78 -0.27
N VAL A 531 -22.92 14.05 0.76
CA VAL A 531 -22.81 15.26 1.60
C VAL A 531 -22.20 14.99 2.98
N ASP A 532 -21.82 13.74 3.30
CA ASP A 532 -21.14 13.37 4.55
C ASP A 532 -19.63 13.28 4.29
N ALA A 533 -18.90 14.35 4.62
CA ALA A 533 -17.47 14.45 4.30
C ALA A 533 -16.65 13.39 5.06
N THR A 534 -17.11 12.95 6.23
CA THR A 534 -16.42 11.94 7.02
C THR A 534 -16.54 10.54 6.42
N LEU A 535 -17.68 10.22 5.80
CA LEU A 535 -17.84 9.00 5.00
C LEU A 535 -16.96 9.03 3.75
N VAL A 536 -16.91 10.18 3.05
CA VAL A 536 -16.05 10.35 1.86
C VAL A 536 -14.55 10.24 2.22
N ALA A 537 -14.15 10.79 3.37
CA ALA A 537 -12.78 10.68 3.87
C ALA A 537 -12.40 9.24 4.23
N HIS A 538 -13.35 8.44 4.76
CA HIS A 538 -13.15 7.01 4.99
C HIS A 538 -12.80 6.28 3.68
N GLU A 539 -13.61 6.46 2.65
CA GLU A 539 -13.36 5.85 1.33
C GLU A 539 -12.04 6.33 0.72
N PHE A 540 -11.68 7.60 0.91
CA PHE A 540 -10.39 8.12 0.49
C PHE A 540 -9.22 7.48 1.27
N GLY A 541 -9.42 7.06 2.52
CA GLY A 541 -8.40 6.33 3.29
C GLY A 541 -8.08 4.97 2.69
N HIS A 542 -9.07 4.24 2.16
CA HIS A 542 -8.81 3.02 1.37
C HIS A 542 -7.99 3.33 0.10
N TYR A 543 -8.34 4.41 -0.59
CA TYR A 543 -7.60 4.87 -1.76
C TYR A 543 -6.13 5.18 -1.44
N LEU A 544 -5.89 5.97 -0.41
CA LEU A 544 -4.55 6.33 0.07
C LEU A 544 -3.74 5.08 0.45
N HIS A 545 -4.35 4.17 1.22
CA HIS A 545 -3.70 2.95 1.67
C HIS A 545 -3.31 2.04 0.50
N HIS A 546 -4.25 1.70 -0.37
CA HIS A 546 -4.02 0.73 -1.45
C HIS A 546 -3.13 1.26 -2.58
N ARG A 547 -3.00 2.59 -2.77
CA ARG A 547 -2.01 3.14 -3.71
C ARG A 547 -0.59 3.09 -3.15
N LEU A 548 -0.43 3.26 -1.83
CA LEU A 548 0.89 3.34 -1.19
C LEU A 548 1.40 2.00 -0.64
N ALA A 549 0.52 1.05 -0.37
CA ALA A 549 0.84 -0.28 0.16
C ALA A 549 -0.01 -1.38 -0.50
N LEU A 550 0.62 -2.53 -0.77
CA LEU A 550 -0.06 -3.71 -1.31
C LEU A 550 -0.79 -4.47 -0.20
N CYS A 551 -2.08 -4.70 -0.40
CA CYS A 551 -2.99 -5.22 0.60
C CYS A 551 -4.13 -6.02 -0.04
N GLY A 552 -4.39 -7.22 0.46
CA GLY A 552 -5.36 -8.16 -0.11
C GLY A 552 -5.82 -9.26 0.82
N ASN A 553 -5.07 -9.57 1.88
CA ASN A 553 -5.50 -10.51 2.91
C ASN A 553 -6.47 -9.84 3.91
N LYS A 554 -7.13 -10.66 4.73
CA LYS A 554 -8.17 -10.20 5.66
C LYS A 554 -7.61 -9.28 6.75
N MET A 555 -6.42 -9.56 7.27
CA MET A 555 -5.80 -8.76 8.34
C MET A 555 -5.39 -7.37 7.83
N CYS A 556 -4.75 -7.32 6.67
CA CYS A 556 -4.41 -6.08 6.00
C CYS A 556 -5.67 -5.29 5.62
N SER A 557 -6.73 -5.95 5.16
CA SER A 557 -8.03 -5.31 4.91
C SER A 557 -8.62 -4.67 6.18
N ALA A 558 -8.46 -5.32 7.34
CA ALA A 558 -8.86 -4.72 8.62
C ALA A 558 -8.03 -3.47 8.95
N ILE A 559 -6.72 -3.49 8.73
CA ILE A 559 -5.87 -2.29 8.86
C ILE A 559 -6.33 -1.20 7.88
N SER A 560 -6.75 -1.56 6.66
CA SER A 560 -7.30 -0.61 5.69
C SER A 560 -8.58 0.06 6.15
N GLU A 561 -9.50 -0.67 6.79
CA GLU A 561 -10.69 -0.07 7.43
C GLU A 561 -10.28 0.93 8.51
N GLY A 562 -9.26 0.60 9.29
CA GLY A 562 -8.72 1.51 10.29
C GLY A 562 -8.05 2.75 9.70
N TRP A 563 -7.43 2.63 8.51
CA TRP A 563 -6.92 3.78 7.77
C TRP A 563 -8.04 4.71 7.30
N GLY A 564 -9.13 4.16 6.76
CA GLY A 564 -10.34 4.93 6.43
C GLY A 564 -10.82 5.75 7.63
N ASP A 565 -11.02 5.08 8.76
CA ASP A 565 -11.50 5.74 9.99
C ASP A 565 -10.53 6.81 10.48
N PHE A 566 -9.23 6.54 10.47
CA PHE A 566 -8.25 7.52 10.95
C PHE A 566 -8.13 8.75 10.04
N VAL A 567 -8.25 8.58 8.71
CA VAL A 567 -8.32 9.70 7.76
C VAL A 567 -9.58 10.53 8.01
N ALA A 568 -10.72 9.89 8.29
CA ALA A 568 -11.94 10.60 8.68
C ALA A 568 -11.78 11.36 10.01
N LEU A 569 -11.11 10.78 11.00
CA LEU A 569 -10.81 11.45 12.29
C LEU A 569 -9.88 12.66 12.13
N MET A 570 -8.89 12.60 11.23
CA MET A 570 -8.01 13.74 10.94
C MET A 570 -8.75 14.90 10.28
N LEU A 571 -9.76 14.63 9.46
CA LEU A 571 -10.66 15.64 8.90
C LEU A 571 -11.59 16.22 9.97
N LEU A 572 -12.10 15.38 10.86
CA LEU A 572 -13.15 15.76 11.78
C LEU A 572 -12.63 16.52 13.03
N ALA A 573 -11.42 16.24 13.51
CA ALA A 573 -10.85 16.92 14.67
C ALA A 573 -10.39 18.36 14.35
N ARG A 574 -10.68 19.31 15.24
CA ARG A 574 -10.38 20.75 15.07
C ARG A 574 -9.55 21.32 16.21
N ALA A 575 -8.91 22.46 15.93
CA ALA A 575 -8.22 23.24 16.94
C ALA A 575 -9.20 23.70 18.04
N GLY A 576 -8.90 23.35 19.30
CA GLY A 576 -9.72 23.71 20.46
C GLY A 576 -10.64 22.59 20.95
N ASP A 577 -10.74 21.48 20.22
CA ASP A 577 -11.52 20.32 20.65
C ASP A 577 -10.97 19.69 21.92
N ASN A 578 -11.88 19.12 22.72
CA ASN A 578 -11.49 18.24 23.80
C ASN A 578 -11.08 16.88 23.23
N LEU A 579 -9.79 16.68 22.96
CA LEU A 579 -9.26 15.44 22.38
C LEU A 579 -9.41 14.19 23.28
N ASP A 580 -9.82 14.32 24.55
CA ASP A 580 -10.25 13.20 25.41
C ASP A 580 -11.72 12.80 25.21
N GLY A 581 -12.46 13.52 24.36
CA GLY A 581 -13.88 13.33 24.10
C GLY A 581 -14.19 12.09 23.26
N ALA A 582 -15.47 11.93 22.92
CA ALA A 582 -15.96 10.89 22.03
C ALA A 582 -16.06 11.43 20.60
N PHE A 583 -15.34 10.83 19.66
CA PHE A 583 -15.28 11.22 18.25
C PHE A 583 -15.98 10.15 17.39
N PRO A 584 -17.30 10.26 17.18
CA PRO A 584 -18.00 9.48 16.16
C PRO A 584 -17.85 10.11 14.78
N PHE A 585 -17.93 9.32 13.73
CA PHE A 585 -18.00 9.80 12.35
C PHE A 585 -19.19 9.17 11.62
N SER A 586 -19.50 9.66 10.41
CA SER A 586 -20.70 9.31 9.64
C SER A 586 -22.01 9.59 10.38
N VAL A 587 -22.04 10.63 11.24
CA VAL A 587 -23.20 10.96 12.10
C VAL A 587 -24.43 11.32 11.26
N TYR A 588 -24.25 11.95 10.10
CA TYR A 588 -25.35 12.29 9.21
C TYR A 588 -25.98 11.03 8.63
N THR A 589 -25.19 10.18 7.99
CA THR A 589 -25.64 9.00 7.24
C THR A 589 -26.15 7.85 8.11
N THR A 590 -25.70 7.76 9.37
CA THR A 590 -26.00 6.62 10.26
C THR A 590 -27.26 6.78 11.11
N GLN A 591 -28.14 7.74 10.80
CA GLN A 591 -29.36 8.01 11.60
C GLN A 591 -30.30 6.81 11.81
N SER A 592 -30.25 5.80 10.94
CA SER A 592 -31.03 4.57 11.04
C SER A 592 -30.26 3.37 11.61
N PHE A 593 -28.94 3.49 11.83
CA PHE A 593 -28.06 2.38 12.20
C PHE A 593 -28.05 2.12 13.70
N SER A 594 -27.90 3.17 14.51
CA SER A 594 -27.78 3.05 15.95
C SER A 594 -28.89 3.82 16.66
N ALA A 595 -29.17 3.43 17.91
CA ALA A 595 -30.11 4.16 18.76
C ALA A 595 -29.61 5.57 19.13
N ASP A 596 -28.29 5.80 19.02
CA ASP A 596 -27.65 7.06 19.32
C ASP A 596 -26.51 7.38 18.32
N PRO A 597 -26.85 7.74 17.07
CA PRO A 597 -25.87 7.94 15.99
C PRO A 597 -24.92 9.10 16.24
N ALA A 598 -25.34 10.10 17.02
CA ALA A 598 -24.47 11.21 17.42
C ALA A 598 -23.41 10.81 18.45
N TYR A 599 -23.53 9.64 19.09
CA TYR A 599 -22.53 9.10 20.00
C TYR A 599 -21.71 7.96 19.36
N TYR A 600 -22.36 7.03 18.68
CA TYR A 600 -21.68 5.85 18.13
C TYR A 600 -21.16 6.04 16.70
N GLY A 601 -21.80 6.91 15.91
CA GLY A 601 -21.63 6.87 14.46
C GLY A 601 -21.94 5.48 13.92
N ILE A 602 -20.99 4.90 13.18
CA ILE A 602 -21.09 3.56 12.58
C ILE A 602 -20.34 2.44 13.33
N ARG A 603 -19.39 2.77 14.21
CA ARG A 603 -18.50 1.79 14.87
C ARG A 603 -19.05 1.31 16.21
N ARG A 604 -18.43 0.29 16.82
CA ARG A 604 -18.97 -0.33 18.06
C ARG A 604 -18.86 0.61 19.26
N ALA A 605 -17.88 1.50 19.27
CA ALA A 605 -17.72 2.61 20.20
C ALA A 605 -17.11 3.83 19.49
N PRO A 606 -17.34 5.06 19.96
CA PRO A 606 -16.65 6.23 19.42
C PRO A 606 -15.14 6.17 19.67
N TYR A 607 -14.37 6.87 18.84
CA TYR A 607 -12.94 7.02 19.05
C TYR A 607 -12.68 7.96 20.23
N SER A 608 -11.79 7.57 21.12
CA SER A 608 -11.42 8.37 22.29
C SER A 608 -10.18 7.81 22.94
N VAL A 609 -9.28 8.67 23.42
CA VAL A 609 -8.13 8.27 24.26
C VAL A 609 -8.50 7.99 25.71
N ASN A 610 -9.76 8.25 26.08
CA ASN A 610 -10.29 7.97 27.41
C ASN A 610 -10.85 6.53 27.48
N PRO A 611 -10.29 5.63 28.30
CA PRO A 611 -10.77 4.26 28.41
C PRO A 611 -12.17 4.12 29.04
N ALA A 612 -12.72 5.20 29.62
CA ALA A 612 -14.12 5.22 30.04
C ALA A 612 -15.11 5.41 28.85
N ILE A 613 -14.59 5.75 27.67
CA ILE A 613 -15.35 5.94 26.43
C ILE A 613 -15.00 4.85 25.41
N ASN A 614 -13.70 4.52 25.28
CA ASN A 614 -13.22 3.47 24.40
C ASN A 614 -11.98 2.75 25.00
N ALA A 615 -12.19 1.54 25.50
CA ALA A 615 -11.20 0.66 26.10
C ALA A 615 -10.69 -0.45 25.16
N LEU A 616 -10.92 -0.33 23.85
CA LEU A 616 -10.41 -1.27 22.87
C LEU A 616 -8.88 -1.21 22.81
N SER A 617 -8.28 -2.36 22.57
CA SER A 617 -6.83 -2.62 22.55
C SER A 617 -6.53 -3.78 21.61
N PHE A 618 -5.26 -3.94 21.22
CA PHE A 618 -4.81 -4.86 20.18
C PHE A 618 -5.40 -6.28 20.24
N ARG A 619 -5.55 -6.89 21.42
CA ARG A 619 -6.16 -8.24 21.56
C ARG A 619 -7.59 -8.32 21.03
N HIS A 620 -8.36 -7.23 21.09
CA HIS A 620 -9.77 -7.22 20.71
C HIS A 620 -9.98 -7.30 19.20
N MET A 621 -8.91 -7.39 18.39
CA MET A 621 -8.98 -7.84 17.00
C MET A 621 -9.24 -9.36 16.90
N ALA A 622 -8.78 -10.15 17.86
CA ALA A 622 -8.87 -11.61 17.82
C ALA A 622 -10.28 -12.11 18.19
N ASP A 623 -10.75 -13.13 17.46
CA ASP A 623 -11.99 -13.81 17.81
C ASP A 623 -11.87 -14.56 19.14
N GLY A 624 -12.98 -14.58 19.88
CA GLY A 624 -13.04 -15.16 21.21
C GLY A 624 -12.60 -14.22 22.34
N GLU A 625 -11.93 -13.11 22.05
CA GLU A 625 -11.61 -12.09 23.05
C GLU A 625 -12.88 -11.31 23.47
N PRO A 626 -13.21 -11.27 24.77
CA PRO A 626 -14.41 -10.57 25.24
C PRO A 626 -14.24 -9.05 25.13
N LEU A 627 -15.25 -8.38 24.56
CA LEU A 627 -15.28 -6.91 24.50
C LEU A 627 -15.32 -6.29 25.91
N PRO A 628 -14.75 -5.08 26.10
CA PRO A 628 -14.79 -4.40 27.39
C PRO A 628 -16.22 -4.14 27.89
N THR A 629 -16.43 -4.28 29.20
CA THR A 629 -17.75 -4.06 29.84
C THR A 629 -17.82 -2.76 30.65
N THR A 630 -16.80 -1.92 30.58
CA THR A 630 -16.66 -0.69 31.39
C THR A 630 -17.43 0.50 30.81
N HIS A 631 -17.84 0.41 29.55
CA HIS A 631 -18.59 1.44 28.83
C HIS A 631 -19.49 0.78 27.77
N PRO A 632 -20.51 1.48 27.23
CA PRO A 632 -21.50 0.86 26.38
C PRO A 632 -20.97 0.67 24.95
N PHE A 633 -21.32 -0.45 24.31
CA PHE A 633 -20.95 -0.81 22.93
C PHE A 633 -22.19 -1.16 22.11
N LEU A 634 -22.12 -0.91 20.80
CA LEU A 634 -22.95 -1.64 19.84
C LEU A 634 -22.35 -3.04 19.64
N ALA A 635 -23.17 -4.07 19.78
CA ALA A 635 -22.72 -5.46 19.67
C ALA A 635 -23.16 -6.08 18.34
N PHE A 636 -22.23 -6.16 17.38
CA PHE A 636 -22.44 -6.82 16.09
C PHE A 636 -21.11 -7.35 15.54
N GLY A 637 -21.19 -8.39 14.71
CA GLY A 637 -20.03 -9.03 14.08
C GLY A 637 -19.14 -9.82 15.05
N GLN A 638 -18.18 -10.52 14.47
CA GLN A 638 -17.03 -11.12 15.17
C GLN A 638 -15.92 -10.08 15.29
N ASN A 639 -14.92 -10.29 16.16
CA ASN A 639 -13.84 -9.31 16.32
C ASN A 639 -12.93 -9.26 15.08
N SER A 640 -12.72 -10.40 14.43
CA SER A 640 -11.92 -10.53 13.22
C SER A 640 -12.61 -9.99 11.96
N GLU A 641 -13.87 -9.58 12.04
CA GLU A 641 -14.54 -8.88 10.96
C GLU A 641 -13.77 -7.58 10.65
N VAL A 642 -13.55 -7.24 9.37
CA VAL A 642 -12.54 -6.25 8.97
C VAL A 642 -12.79 -4.86 9.58
N HIS A 643 -14.04 -4.43 9.70
CA HIS A 643 -14.38 -3.15 10.30
C HIS A 643 -14.16 -3.17 11.82
N ASN A 644 -14.53 -4.28 12.46
CA ASN A 644 -14.32 -4.52 13.89
C ASN A 644 -12.84 -4.65 14.26
N GLY A 645 -12.01 -5.20 13.38
CA GLY A 645 -10.55 -5.21 13.53
C GLY A 645 -9.95 -3.82 13.26
N GLY A 646 -10.47 -3.11 12.25
CA GLY A 646 -10.01 -1.79 11.84
C GLY A 646 -10.22 -0.71 12.89
N GLU A 647 -11.31 -0.76 13.67
CA GLU A 647 -11.52 0.19 14.77
C GLU A 647 -10.44 0.09 15.86
N ILE A 648 -9.75 -1.05 15.98
CA ILE A 648 -8.62 -1.21 16.90
C ILE A 648 -7.38 -0.50 16.37
N TRP A 649 -7.10 -0.65 15.06
CA TRP A 649 -6.00 0.06 14.40
C TRP A 649 -6.21 1.58 14.42
N ALA A 650 -7.40 2.05 14.04
CA ALA A 650 -7.77 3.47 14.11
C ALA A 650 -7.68 4.01 15.54
N SER A 651 -8.08 3.24 16.56
CA SER A 651 -7.92 3.63 17.97
C SER A 651 -6.45 3.80 18.38
N ALA A 652 -5.55 2.97 17.85
CA ALA A 652 -4.11 3.09 18.08
C ALA A 652 -3.50 4.33 17.41
N MET A 653 -3.87 4.59 16.16
CA MET A 653 -3.48 5.80 15.44
C MET A 653 -4.02 7.07 16.11
N TRP A 654 -5.28 7.05 16.56
CA TRP A 654 -5.90 8.15 17.31
C TRP A 654 -5.17 8.43 18.63
N GLU A 655 -4.80 7.37 19.36
CA GLU A 655 -4.00 7.48 20.59
C GLU A 655 -2.66 8.17 20.35
N ALA A 656 -1.94 7.76 19.29
CA ALA A 656 -0.68 8.36 18.88
C ALA A 656 -0.82 9.83 18.46
N TYR A 657 -1.82 10.14 17.63
CA TYR A 657 -2.07 11.49 17.15
C TYR A 657 -2.44 12.47 18.27
N VAL A 658 -3.35 12.07 19.15
CA VAL A 658 -3.73 12.89 20.31
C VAL A 658 -2.57 13.07 21.28
N ALA A 659 -1.72 12.06 21.48
CA ALA A 659 -0.51 12.19 22.28
C ALA A 659 0.43 13.24 21.67
N LEU A 660 0.62 13.22 20.34
CA LEU A 660 1.43 14.20 19.63
C LEU A 660 0.85 15.62 19.74
N GLN A 661 -0.46 15.78 19.53
CA GLN A 661 -1.16 17.07 19.69
C GLN A 661 -1.00 17.64 21.12
N LYS A 662 -1.03 16.78 22.14
CA LYS A 662 -0.92 17.18 23.55
C LYS A 662 0.51 17.44 24.02
N ALA A 663 1.52 17.00 23.28
CA ALA A 663 2.92 17.23 23.65
C ALA A 663 3.31 18.72 23.65
N GLY A 664 2.58 19.55 22.89
CA GLY A 664 2.81 20.99 22.76
C GLY A 664 4.03 21.32 21.88
N GLY A 665 4.25 22.62 21.63
CA GLY A 665 5.38 23.10 20.83
C GLY A 665 5.11 23.33 19.35
N ALA A 666 3.89 23.03 18.87
CA ALA A 666 3.38 23.38 17.55
C ALA A 666 1.87 23.62 17.61
N THR A 667 1.32 24.25 16.58
CA THR A 667 -0.12 24.42 16.36
C THR A 667 -0.80 23.10 15.99
N PHE A 668 -2.14 23.07 16.08
CA PHE A 668 -2.92 21.87 15.74
C PHE A 668 -2.70 21.48 14.27
N GLU A 669 -2.70 22.47 13.39
CA GLU A 669 -2.53 22.32 11.95
C GLU A 669 -1.13 21.81 11.61
N GLU A 670 -0.06 22.38 12.22
CA GLU A 670 1.31 21.89 12.03
C GLU A 670 1.51 20.43 12.49
N ILE A 671 0.76 19.97 13.49
CA ILE A 671 0.79 18.57 13.93
C ILE A 671 -0.01 17.68 12.97
N ARG A 672 -1.16 18.14 12.47
CA ARG A 672 -1.96 17.43 11.46
C ARG A 672 -1.15 17.22 10.18
N ASP A 673 -0.45 18.25 9.71
CA ASP A 673 0.41 18.19 8.52
C ASP A 673 1.60 17.24 8.72
N ARG A 674 2.22 17.26 9.91
CA ARG A 674 3.29 16.31 10.25
C ARG A 674 2.79 14.88 10.28
N MET A 675 1.63 14.64 10.92
CA MET A 675 1.04 13.31 10.98
C MET A 675 0.70 12.80 9.58
N ALA A 676 0.16 13.64 8.70
CA ALA A 676 -0.10 13.25 7.31
C ALA A 676 1.18 12.80 6.59
N LYS A 677 2.29 13.52 6.75
CA LYS A 677 3.61 13.14 6.19
C LYS A 677 4.14 11.84 6.78
N TYR A 678 3.95 11.62 8.07
CA TYR A 678 4.32 10.35 8.73
C TYR A 678 3.50 9.18 8.21
N ILE A 679 2.21 9.38 7.91
CA ILE A 679 1.37 8.35 7.31
C ILE A 679 1.81 8.05 5.89
N VAL A 680 1.94 9.04 5.01
CA VAL A 680 2.35 8.80 3.61
C VAL A 680 3.69 8.08 3.56
N GLY A 681 4.69 8.57 4.30
CA GLY A 681 5.99 7.91 4.37
C GLY A 681 5.91 6.52 5.00
N GLY A 682 5.11 6.35 6.05
CA GLY A 682 4.93 5.06 6.73
C GLY A 682 4.29 4.01 5.84
N LEU A 683 3.23 4.39 5.11
CA LEU A 683 2.54 3.55 4.12
C LEU A 683 3.50 3.11 3.00
N LEU A 684 4.30 4.03 2.46
CA LEU A 684 5.33 3.71 1.45
C LEU A 684 6.39 2.71 1.95
N MET A 685 6.59 2.64 3.27
CA MET A 685 7.55 1.73 3.90
C MET A 685 6.91 0.42 4.37
N MET A 686 5.59 0.26 4.27
CA MET A 686 4.91 -0.96 4.69
C MET A 686 5.31 -2.13 3.79
N PRO A 687 5.56 -3.32 4.36
CA PRO A 687 5.68 -4.53 3.57
C PRO A 687 4.33 -4.87 2.92
N VAL A 688 4.39 -5.68 1.86
CA VAL A 688 3.20 -6.29 1.26
C VAL A 688 2.46 -7.10 2.32
N GLU A 689 1.14 -6.95 2.40
CA GLU A 689 0.31 -7.66 3.37
C GLU A 689 0.70 -7.44 4.85
N ALA A 690 1.16 -6.22 5.17
CA ALA A 690 1.68 -5.89 6.50
C ALA A 690 0.76 -6.32 7.65
N SER A 691 1.34 -6.97 8.66
CA SER A 691 0.68 -7.18 9.95
C SER A 691 0.56 -5.87 10.74
N PRO A 692 -0.33 -5.78 11.75
CA PRO A 692 -0.49 -4.56 12.54
C PRO A 692 0.80 -4.08 13.23
N THR A 693 1.67 -5.00 13.66
CA THR A 693 2.97 -4.65 14.25
C THR A 693 3.99 -4.16 13.21
N GLU A 694 3.96 -4.69 11.99
CA GLU A 694 4.81 -4.20 10.89
C GLU A 694 4.35 -2.83 10.40
N ALA A 695 3.04 -2.62 10.28
CA ALA A 695 2.44 -1.35 9.96
C ALA A 695 2.86 -0.26 10.96
N ARG A 696 2.81 -0.57 12.26
CA ARG A 696 3.32 0.32 13.32
C ARG A 696 4.81 0.61 13.14
N ASP A 697 5.63 -0.43 12.94
CA ASP A 697 7.09 -0.29 12.85
C ASP A 697 7.50 0.54 11.62
N ALA A 698 6.79 0.43 10.51
CA ALA A 698 7.01 1.23 9.30
C ALA A 698 6.76 2.73 9.55
N ILE A 699 5.65 3.08 10.21
CA ILE A 699 5.35 4.46 10.61
C ILE A 699 6.42 4.97 11.56
N LEU A 700 6.72 4.24 12.64
CA LEU A 700 7.69 4.66 13.64
C LEU A 700 9.09 4.84 13.06
N ALA A 701 9.52 4.03 12.08
CA ALA A 701 10.79 4.23 11.41
C ALA A 701 10.86 5.59 10.68
N VAL A 702 9.78 5.99 10.01
CA VAL A 702 9.68 7.28 9.31
C VAL A 702 9.63 8.44 10.30
N VAL A 703 8.87 8.29 11.38
CA VAL A 703 8.83 9.30 12.44
C VAL A 703 10.22 9.47 13.06
N GLN A 704 10.92 8.38 13.39
CA GLN A 704 12.26 8.44 13.95
C GLN A 704 13.24 9.18 13.03
N ALA A 705 13.18 8.91 11.73
CA ALA A 705 14.04 9.58 10.75
C ALA A 705 13.76 11.09 10.67
N SER A 706 12.53 11.50 10.96
CA SER A 706 12.08 12.90 10.86
C SER A 706 12.25 13.67 12.18
N SER A 707 11.79 13.10 13.30
CA SER A 707 11.81 13.67 14.64
C SER A 707 11.85 12.56 15.69
N PRO A 708 13.01 12.29 16.31
CA PRO A 708 13.12 11.36 17.44
C PRO A 708 12.21 11.71 18.63
N ALA A 709 11.89 13.00 18.82
CA ALA A 709 10.98 13.43 19.88
C ALA A 709 9.53 13.00 19.58
N ASP A 710 9.07 13.17 18.34
CA ASP A 710 7.73 12.74 17.92
C ASP A 710 7.64 11.21 17.96
N HIS A 711 8.73 10.52 17.62
CA HIS A 711 8.82 9.07 17.66
C HIS A 711 8.53 8.52 19.05
N ASP A 712 9.19 9.06 20.09
CA ASP A 712 9.00 8.58 21.46
C ASP A 712 7.55 8.80 21.94
N ILE A 713 6.92 9.90 21.53
CA ILE A 713 5.52 10.20 21.85
C ILE A 713 4.56 9.23 21.15
N ILE A 714 4.75 9.01 19.85
CA ILE A 714 3.91 8.14 19.04
C ILE A 714 4.06 6.67 19.47
N ALA A 715 5.29 6.21 19.76
CA ALA A 715 5.55 4.86 20.24
C ALA A 715 4.87 4.60 21.60
N ALA A 716 4.88 5.59 22.50
CA ALA A 716 4.13 5.51 23.76
C ALA A 716 2.61 5.49 23.52
N GLY A 717 2.10 6.23 22.54
CA GLY A 717 0.70 6.19 22.11
C GLY A 717 0.25 4.80 21.67
N PHE A 718 1.00 4.17 20.75
CA PHE A 718 0.76 2.78 20.34
C PHE A 718 0.79 1.81 21.52
N ALA A 719 1.80 1.92 22.40
CA ALA A 719 1.93 1.05 23.57
C ALA A 719 0.71 1.13 24.52
N ARG A 720 0.09 2.31 24.67
CA ARG A 720 -1.14 2.45 25.48
C ARG A 720 -2.32 1.62 24.96
N ARG A 721 -2.31 1.22 23.69
CA ARG A 721 -3.33 0.40 23.03
C ARG A 721 -2.92 -1.06 22.84
N GLY A 722 -1.84 -1.49 23.48
CA GLY A 722 -1.33 -2.87 23.39
C GLY A 722 -0.38 -3.11 22.20
N PHE A 723 -0.01 -2.06 21.47
CA PHE A 723 0.92 -2.10 20.33
C PHE A 723 2.36 -1.71 20.73
N GLY A 724 2.81 -2.06 21.93
CA GLY A 724 4.18 -1.80 22.40
C GLY A 724 5.24 -2.61 21.64
N SER A 725 6.52 -2.29 21.82
CA SER A 725 7.65 -2.89 21.08
C SER A 725 7.65 -4.43 21.07
N CYS A 726 7.09 -5.03 22.11
CA CYS A 726 7.10 -6.48 22.32
C CYS A 726 5.76 -7.15 21.97
N ALA A 727 4.83 -6.40 21.36
CA ALA A 727 3.59 -6.94 20.86
C ALA A 727 3.86 -7.86 19.65
N ILE A 728 3.04 -8.88 19.49
CA ILE A 728 3.17 -9.89 18.42
C ILE A 728 1.83 -10.00 17.69
N SER A 729 1.88 -9.86 16.37
CA SER A 729 0.75 -10.14 15.48
C SER A 729 0.66 -11.63 15.15
N PRO A 730 -0.53 -12.16 14.82
CA PRO A 730 -0.66 -13.49 14.25
C PRO A 730 -0.06 -13.51 12.83
N ALA A 731 0.00 -14.70 12.23
CA ALA A 731 0.46 -14.85 10.86
C ALA A 731 -0.40 -14.02 9.87
N PRO A 732 0.19 -13.42 8.81
CA PRO A 732 -0.51 -12.57 7.83
C PRO A 732 -1.82 -13.16 7.28
N GLU A 733 -1.85 -14.47 7.03
CA GLU A 733 -2.97 -15.21 6.45
C GLU A 733 -4.11 -15.52 7.43
N SER A 734 -3.95 -15.18 8.72
CA SER A 734 -4.94 -15.48 9.75
C SER A 734 -6.31 -14.88 9.42
N GLN A 735 -7.35 -15.70 9.55
CA GLN A 735 -8.74 -15.30 9.30
C GLN A 735 -9.50 -14.92 10.57
N ASP A 736 -9.03 -15.36 11.74
CA ASP A 736 -9.65 -15.14 13.05
C ASP A 736 -8.82 -14.23 13.97
N PHE A 737 -7.63 -13.84 13.50
CA PHE A 737 -6.61 -13.04 14.18
C PHE A 737 -6.18 -13.62 15.54
N VAL A 738 -6.40 -14.91 15.78
CA VAL A 738 -5.98 -15.59 17.01
C VAL A 738 -4.46 -15.73 17.03
N GLY A 739 -3.84 -15.44 18.19
CA GLY A 739 -2.39 -15.47 18.38
C GLY A 739 -1.78 -14.11 18.71
N ILE A 740 -2.59 -13.05 18.79
CA ILE A 740 -2.15 -11.72 19.24
C ILE A 740 -1.57 -11.79 20.66
N VAL A 741 -0.40 -11.21 20.85
CA VAL A 741 0.18 -10.93 22.17
C VAL A 741 0.32 -9.42 22.32
N GLU A 742 -0.44 -8.84 23.25
CA GLU A 742 -0.34 -7.41 23.53
C GLU A 742 0.92 -7.07 24.33
N SER A 743 1.44 -5.86 24.12
CA SER A 743 2.45 -5.27 24.97
C SER A 743 2.14 -3.79 25.21
N THR A 744 2.31 -3.34 26.44
CA THR A 744 2.27 -1.90 26.76
C THR A 744 3.66 -1.32 27.01
N VAL A 745 4.70 -2.06 26.66
CA VAL A 745 6.09 -1.69 26.91
C VAL A 745 6.68 -1.09 25.65
N VAL A 746 7.31 0.08 25.78
CA VAL A 746 8.24 0.60 24.77
C VAL A 746 9.64 0.18 25.20
N ALA A 747 10.31 -0.62 24.38
CA ALA A 747 11.62 -1.21 24.65
C ALA A 747 12.46 -1.30 23.37
N GLY A 748 13.75 -1.55 23.54
CA GLY A 748 14.63 -1.99 22.46
C GLY A 748 14.34 -3.45 22.06
N ARG A 749 14.83 -3.86 20.90
CA ARG A 749 14.69 -5.24 20.40
C ARG A 749 15.95 -5.61 19.64
N VAL A 750 16.75 -6.51 20.18
CA VAL A 750 17.96 -6.98 19.50
C VAL A 750 17.59 -7.92 18.36
N LEU A 751 18.19 -7.70 17.19
CA LEU A 751 18.13 -8.60 16.05
C LEU A 751 19.55 -8.76 15.51
N ALA A 752 20.04 -10.00 15.46
CA ALA A 752 21.29 -10.31 14.78
C ALA A 752 21.04 -10.58 13.29
N GLY A 753 21.98 -10.16 12.45
CA GLY A 753 22.06 -10.57 11.05
C GLY A 753 23.05 -11.73 10.86
N ALA A 754 23.26 -12.10 9.61
CA ALA A 754 24.18 -13.18 9.23
C ALA A 754 25.64 -12.89 9.63
N GLU A 755 26.32 -13.89 10.13
CA GLU A 755 27.73 -13.85 10.49
C GLU A 755 28.65 -13.83 9.27
N THR A 756 29.87 -13.32 9.47
CA THR A 756 30.97 -13.41 8.52
C THR A 756 32.22 -13.87 9.25
N THR A 757 33.08 -14.64 8.59
CA THR A 757 34.34 -15.16 9.16
C THR A 757 35.57 -14.57 8.46
N GLU A 758 36.66 -14.42 9.20
CA GLU A 758 37.98 -13.99 8.70
C GLU A 758 39.07 -14.76 9.43
N ALA A 759 39.91 -15.52 8.71
CA ALA A 759 41.09 -16.15 9.31
C ALA A 759 42.07 -15.08 9.82
N THR A 760 42.47 -15.18 11.09
CA THR A 760 43.39 -14.22 11.74
C THR A 760 44.81 -14.76 11.89
N GLN A 761 44.97 -16.08 11.87
CA GLN A 761 46.23 -16.77 11.71
C GLN A 761 45.93 -18.06 10.97
N THR A 762 46.60 -18.25 9.84
CA THR A 762 46.38 -19.41 8.98
C THR A 762 47.69 -20.05 8.55
N CYS A 763 47.63 -21.34 8.24
CA CYS A 763 48.70 -22.22 7.81
C CYS A 763 48.56 -22.62 6.33
N ASP A 764 47.40 -22.40 5.72
CA ASP A 764 47.04 -22.63 4.32
C ASP A 764 46.14 -21.50 3.77
N ASP A 765 46.14 -21.22 2.47
CA ASP A 765 45.43 -20.03 1.93
C ASP A 765 43.91 -20.30 1.72
N ASP A 766 43.23 -20.74 2.78
CA ASP A 766 41.84 -21.20 2.81
C ASP A 766 40.97 -20.31 3.76
N ALA A 767 39.64 -20.53 3.81
CA ALA A 767 38.70 -19.73 4.64
C ALA A 767 38.01 -20.53 5.75
N VAL A 768 38.40 -21.79 5.93
CA VAL A 768 38.03 -22.70 7.01
C VAL A 768 38.96 -22.43 8.20
N LEU A 769 38.64 -22.98 9.37
CA LEU A 769 39.50 -22.90 10.55
C LEU A 769 40.13 -24.28 10.78
N ASP A 770 41.43 -24.38 10.61
CA ASP A 770 42.16 -25.65 10.69
C ASP A 770 42.98 -25.80 11.98
N ALA A 771 43.53 -26.99 12.21
CA ALA A 771 44.19 -27.32 13.46
C ALA A 771 45.43 -26.45 13.71
N GLY A 772 45.36 -25.60 14.75
CA GLY A 772 46.43 -24.67 15.11
C GLY A 772 46.21 -23.24 14.61
N GLU A 773 45.10 -22.99 13.92
CA GLU A 773 44.73 -21.69 13.38
C GLU A 773 43.83 -20.87 14.31
N THR A 774 43.58 -19.62 13.91
CA THR A 774 42.62 -18.73 14.58
C THR A 774 41.76 -17.99 13.57
N MET A 775 40.49 -17.77 13.92
CA MET A 775 39.49 -17.10 13.07
C MET A 775 38.69 -16.10 13.88
N ARG A 776 38.28 -15.00 13.24
CA ARG A 776 37.34 -14.01 13.77
C ARG A 776 35.97 -14.19 13.16
N ILE A 777 34.96 -14.34 14.01
CA ILE A 777 33.54 -14.29 13.65
C ILE A 777 33.05 -12.87 13.90
N THR A 778 32.40 -12.27 12.92
CA THR A 778 31.74 -10.97 13.02
C THR A 778 30.25 -11.13 12.80
N VAL A 779 29.43 -10.66 13.75
CA VAL A 779 27.97 -10.71 13.66
C VAL A 779 27.42 -9.28 13.71
N PRO A 780 26.75 -8.79 12.65
CA PRO A 780 26.04 -7.53 12.71
C PRO A 780 24.82 -7.68 13.63
N ILE A 781 24.63 -6.72 14.53
CA ILE A 781 23.43 -6.62 15.35
C ILE A 781 22.73 -5.30 15.10
N SER A 782 21.42 -5.29 15.25
CA SER A 782 20.59 -4.11 15.13
C SER A 782 19.62 -4.02 16.29
N ASN A 783 19.34 -2.80 16.73
CA ASN A 783 18.22 -2.53 17.63
C ASN A 783 16.99 -2.18 16.80
N ARG A 784 16.07 -3.13 16.62
CA ARG A 784 14.80 -2.95 15.91
C ARG A 784 13.64 -2.54 16.84
N GLY A 785 13.95 -2.11 18.06
CA GLY A 785 12.98 -1.56 19.00
C GLY A 785 13.07 -0.04 19.09
N HIS A 786 12.13 0.54 19.82
CA HIS A 786 11.88 1.98 19.87
C HIS A 786 12.67 2.70 20.98
N LEU A 787 13.31 1.97 21.90
CA LEU A 787 14.24 2.55 22.90
C LEU A 787 15.65 1.99 22.74
N ALA A 788 16.63 2.71 23.28
CA ALA A 788 18.01 2.27 23.31
C ALA A 788 18.17 1.00 24.15
N LEU A 789 18.96 0.06 23.65
CA LEU A 789 19.48 -1.06 24.46
C LEU A 789 20.71 -0.56 25.22
N THR A 790 20.89 -0.99 26.46
CA THR A 790 22.05 -0.62 27.28
C THR A 790 22.74 -1.85 27.87
N ASN A 791 24.02 -1.71 28.21
CA ASN A 791 24.84 -2.78 28.80
C ASN A 791 24.82 -4.07 27.98
N LEU A 792 24.83 -3.96 26.64
CA LEU A 792 24.80 -5.15 25.80
C LEU A 792 26.08 -5.93 25.99
N THR A 793 25.95 -7.22 26.25
CA THR A 793 27.06 -8.17 26.32
C THR A 793 26.78 -9.32 25.38
N ALA A 794 27.70 -9.56 24.46
CA ALA A 794 27.62 -10.66 23.53
C ALA A 794 28.72 -11.67 23.82
N THR A 795 28.31 -12.88 24.18
CA THR A 795 29.18 -13.98 24.56
C THR A 795 29.01 -15.10 23.57
N LEU A 796 30.08 -15.41 22.83
CA LEU A 796 30.15 -16.62 22.03
C LEU A 796 30.63 -17.77 22.91
N THR A 797 29.93 -18.90 22.86
CA THR A 797 30.34 -20.15 23.52
C THR A 797 30.31 -21.29 22.52
N SER A 798 31.17 -22.28 22.67
CA SER A 798 31.11 -23.54 21.92
C SER A 798 31.14 -24.72 22.89
N THR A 799 30.43 -25.79 22.52
CA THR A 799 30.53 -27.09 23.18
C THR A 799 31.42 -28.07 22.41
N THR A 800 31.93 -27.68 21.24
CA THR A 800 32.78 -28.51 20.40
C THR A 800 34.15 -28.72 21.06
N GLU A 801 34.54 -29.98 21.25
CA GLU A 801 35.86 -30.33 21.80
C GLU A 801 36.97 -29.85 20.87
N GLY A 802 38.03 -29.25 21.42
CA GLY A 802 39.16 -28.70 20.65
C GLY A 802 38.97 -27.27 20.14
N VAL A 803 37.76 -26.73 20.16
CA VAL A 803 37.50 -25.31 19.87
C VAL A 803 37.62 -24.48 21.14
N THR A 804 38.30 -23.34 21.04
CA THR A 804 38.40 -22.36 22.14
C THR A 804 38.01 -20.97 21.67
N VAL A 805 37.10 -20.31 22.40
CA VAL A 805 36.83 -18.88 22.21
C VAL A 805 37.93 -18.12 22.95
N THR A 806 38.76 -17.38 22.21
CA THR A 806 39.96 -16.72 22.75
C THR A 806 39.74 -15.24 23.07
N SER A 807 38.75 -14.60 22.44
CA SER A 807 38.34 -13.24 22.77
C SER A 807 37.49 -13.16 24.03
N ALA A 808 37.59 -12.05 24.76
CA ALA A 808 36.60 -11.70 25.79
C ALA A 808 35.23 -11.37 25.17
N PRO A 809 34.12 -11.46 25.93
CA PRO A 809 32.80 -11.04 25.45
C PRO A 809 32.81 -9.62 24.89
N SER A 810 32.15 -9.42 23.75
CA SER A 810 31.94 -8.09 23.19
C SER A 810 30.97 -7.31 24.05
N THR A 811 31.27 -6.04 24.32
CA THR A 811 30.40 -5.17 25.12
C THR A 811 30.08 -3.88 24.39
N ILE A 812 28.82 -3.49 24.41
CA ILE A 812 28.34 -2.23 23.82
C ILE A 812 27.56 -1.50 24.90
N ALA A 813 28.08 -0.34 25.31
CA ALA A 813 27.50 0.43 26.41
C ALA A 813 26.03 0.83 26.12
N SER A 814 25.76 1.25 24.88
CA SER A 814 24.40 1.50 24.41
C SER A 814 24.30 1.37 22.89
N LEU A 815 23.17 0.82 22.42
CA LEU A 815 22.79 0.77 21.02
C LEU A 815 21.47 1.53 20.83
N ALA A 816 21.54 2.68 20.17
CA ALA A 816 20.39 3.55 19.92
C ALA A 816 19.28 2.85 19.11
N PRO A 817 18.02 3.32 19.17
CA PRO A 817 16.94 2.81 18.31
C PRO A 817 17.35 2.81 16.84
N TYR A 818 17.04 1.73 16.13
CA TYR A 818 17.34 1.51 14.70
C TYR A 818 18.83 1.52 14.32
N ALA A 819 19.73 1.63 15.31
CA ALA A 819 21.17 1.59 15.07
C ALA A 819 21.66 0.15 14.90
N THR A 820 22.75 0.02 14.16
CA THR A 820 23.48 -1.23 13.96
C THR A 820 24.85 -1.16 14.63
N ALA A 821 25.32 -2.29 15.13
CA ALA A 821 26.68 -2.48 15.60
C ALA A 821 27.20 -3.85 15.12
N GLN A 822 28.47 -4.13 15.37
CA GLN A 822 29.06 -5.44 15.11
C GLN A 822 29.58 -6.02 16.42
N ILE A 823 29.35 -7.32 16.59
CA ILE A 823 29.99 -8.15 17.61
C ILE A 823 31.11 -8.90 16.91
N THR A 824 32.28 -8.97 17.55
CA THR A 824 33.38 -9.80 17.07
C THR A 824 33.76 -10.81 18.14
N ALA A 825 34.05 -12.04 17.74
CA ALA A 825 34.61 -13.07 18.61
C ALA A 825 35.73 -13.80 17.88
N ASP A 826 36.87 -13.98 18.55
CA ASP A 826 38.01 -14.72 18.03
C ASP A 826 37.97 -16.14 18.60
N ILE A 827 38.14 -17.13 17.73
CA ILE A 827 38.15 -18.56 18.03
C ILE A 827 39.47 -19.18 17.56
N ALA A 828 39.89 -20.26 18.21
CA ALA A 828 41.08 -21.03 17.88
C ALA A 828 40.79 -22.52 17.96
N LEU A 829 41.35 -23.28 17.03
CA LEU A 829 41.26 -24.73 17.00
C LEU A 829 42.59 -25.33 17.47
N VAL A 830 42.57 -26.17 18.50
CA VAL A 830 43.81 -26.70 19.09
C VAL A 830 44.55 -27.64 18.14
N ALA A 831 45.88 -27.51 18.09
CA ALA A 831 46.73 -28.42 17.35
C ALA A 831 46.90 -29.76 18.10
N GLY A 832 46.44 -30.85 17.48
CA GLY A 832 46.67 -32.25 17.90
C GLY A 832 45.51 -32.90 18.67
N GLY A 833 45.29 -34.19 18.43
CA GLY A 833 44.12 -34.94 18.92
C GLY A 833 43.20 -35.37 17.76
N GLU A 834 41.99 -35.83 18.07
CA GLU A 834 40.91 -35.94 17.06
C GLU A 834 40.35 -34.52 16.88
N VAL A 835 40.55 -33.93 15.69
CA VAL A 835 40.17 -32.54 15.43
C VAL A 835 38.73 -32.52 14.90
N PRO A 836 37.82 -31.72 15.48
CA PRO A 836 36.46 -31.62 15.00
C PRO A 836 36.41 -31.05 13.58
N VAL A 837 35.53 -31.62 12.76
CA VAL A 837 35.24 -31.10 11.42
C VAL A 837 34.09 -30.08 11.39
N ALA A 838 33.39 -29.94 12.53
CA ALA A 838 32.23 -29.07 12.72
C ALA A 838 32.31 -28.33 14.05
N GLY A 839 32.03 -27.03 14.05
CA GLY A 839 31.95 -26.19 15.23
C GLY A 839 30.54 -25.69 15.46
N ASP A 840 29.94 -26.07 16.59
CA ASP A 840 28.67 -25.52 17.05
C ASP A 840 28.94 -24.42 18.06
N PHE A 841 28.41 -23.24 17.79
CA PHE A 841 28.54 -22.07 18.64
C PHE A 841 27.16 -21.53 19.02
N ALA A 842 27.08 -20.96 20.20
CA ALA A 842 25.92 -20.21 20.67
C ALA A 842 26.37 -18.78 20.98
N LEU A 843 25.86 -17.83 20.21
CA LEU A 843 26.00 -16.41 20.48
C LEU A 843 24.86 -15.97 21.41
N THR A 844 25.18 -15.72 22.67
CA THR A 844 24.22 -15.19 23.65
C THR A 844 24.42 -13.69 23.80
N ILE A 845 23.39 -12.92 23.47
CA ILE A 845 23.35 -11.48 23.62
C ILE A 845 22.44 -11.15 24.79
N THR A 846 22.99 -10.55 25.84
CA THR A 846 22.22 -9.97 26.93
C THR A 846 22.16 -8.46 26.79
N ALA A 847 21.04 -7.84 27.10
CA ALA A 847 20.86 -6.39 27.03
C ALA A 847 19.79 -5.91 28.01
N ASP A 848 20.04 -4.79 28.66
CA ASP A 848 19.03 -4.11 29.48
C ASP A 848 18.09 -3.29 28.57
N GLY A 849 16.83 -3.17 28.98
CA GLY A 849 15.84 -2.35 28.29
C GLY A 849 15.29 -2.95 26.99
N GLY A 850 15.57 -4.22 26.72
CA GLY A 850 15.03 -4.98 25.59
C GLY A 850 13.72 -5.71 25.91
N CYS A 851 12.99 -6.14 24.87
CA CYS A 851 11.83 -7.03 25.03
C CYS A 851 12.16 -8.37 25.69
N THR A 852 13.39 -8.84 25.49
CA THR A 852 13.97 -10.00 26.17
C THR A 852 15.33 -9.60 26.74
N GLU A 853 15.62 -10.02 27.97
CA GLU A 853 16.92 -9.73 28.62
C GLU A 853 18.08 -10.53 28.01
N SER A 854 17.78 -11.64 27.34
CA SER A 854 18.76 -12.54 26.70
C SER A 854 18.19 -13.15 25.42
N THR A 855 18.98 -13.15 24.36
CA THR A 855 18.70 -13.82 23.08
C THR A 855 19.88 -14.70 22.71
N THR A 856 19.64 -15.96 22.38
CA THR A 856 20.69 -16.91 21.98
C THR A 856 20.48 -17.34 20.54
N LEU A 857 21.54 -17.24 19.74
CA LEU A 857 21.56 -17.58 18.32
C LEU A 857 22.56 -18.72 18.08
N PRO A 858 22.17 -19.81 17.43
CA PRO A 858 23.11 -20.82 16.98
C PRO A 858 23.94 -20.29 15.80
N ILE A 859 25.23 -20.60 15.79
CA ILE A 859 26.16 -20.36 14.68
C ILE A 859 26.89 -21.69 14.45
N ALA A 860 26.91 -22.16 13.21
CA ALA A 860 27.59 -23.41 12.87
C ALA A 860 28.68 -23.14 11.84
N LEU A 861 29.92 -23.56 12.11
CA LEU A 861 31.07 -23.36 11.23
C LEU A 861 31.75 -24.67 10.87
N ARG A 862 32.18 -24.79 9.61
CA ARG A 862 33.12 -25.83 9.17
C ARG A 862 34.47 -25.64 9.83
N LEU A 863 35.12 -26.74 10.22
CA LEU A 863 36.45 -26.75 10.84
C LEU A 863 37.29 -27.87 10.20
N ASN A 864 38.60 -27.75 10.13
CA ASN A 864 39.53 -28.83 9.77
C ASN A 864 39.15 -29.64 8.50
N VAL A 865 38.75 -28.95 7.43
CA VAL A 865 38.18 -29.57 6.23
C VAL A 865 38.48 -28.79 4.95
N ASP A 866 38.97 -29.52 3.95
CA ASP A 866 39.25 -29.02 2.61
C ASP A 866 38.12 -29.34 1.62
N ASP A 867 37.91 -28.44 0.65
CA ASP A 867 37.07 -28.71 -0.51
C ASP A 867 37.92 -29.23 -1.68
N VAL A 868 37.81 -30.52 -2.00
CA VAL A 868 38.50 -31.12 -3.14
C VAL A 868 37.58 -31.10 -4.36
N ALA A 869 37.92 -30.26 -5.34
CA ALA A 869 37.21 -30.20 -6.60
C ALA A 869 37.25 -31.55 -7.37
N GLU A 870 36.20 -31.80 -8.14
CA GLU A 870 36.09 -32.96 -9.04
C GLU A 870 36.40 -34.32 -8.39
N SER A 871 35.92 -34.56 -7.17
CA SER A 871 36.28 -35.75 -6.36
C SER A 871 35.11 -36.68 -6.05
N SER A 872 33.87 -36.25 -6.26
CA SER A 872 32.67 -37.04 -5.99
C SER A 872 31.68 -37.09 -7.16
N ALA A 873 30.90 -38.18 -7.19
CA ALA A 873 29.71 -38.32 -8.04
C ALA A 873 28.41 -37.93 -7.30
N THR A 874 28.54 -37.55 -6.03
CA THR A 874 27.50 -36.98 -5.18
C THR A 874 27.87 -35.54 -4.85
N ASP A 875 26.95 -34.60 -5.04
CA ASP A 875 27.03 -33.26 -4.49
C ASP A 875 26.15 -33.19 -3.24
N THR A 876 26.77 -33.15 -2.07
CA THR A 876 26.08 -32.97 -0.78
C THR A 876 25.86 -31.49 -0.48
N PHE A 877 26.27 -30.57 -1.37
CA PHE A 877 26.25 -29.13 -1.16
C PHE A 877 26.97 -28.62 0.12
N ASP A 878 27.80 -29.44 0.78
CA ASP A 878 28.50 -29.02 2.00
C ASP A 878 29.70 -28.11 1.73
N THR A 879 30.17 -28.08 0.49
CA THR A 879 31.32 -27.27 0.05
C THR A 879 31.00 -25.78 0.04
N ALA A 880 32.00 -24.92 0.24
CA ALA A 880 31.81 -23.47 0.31
C ALA A 880 31.50 -22.87 -1.07
N ALA A 881 32.09 -23.44 -2.13
CA ALA A 881 31.85 -23.04 -3.51
C ALA A 881 31.02 -24.10 -4.24
N SER A 882 29.75 -23.78 -4.51
CA SER A 882 28.91 -24.68 -5.32
C SER A 882 29.32 -24.62 -6.80
N VAL A 883 29.41 -25.79 -7.44
CA VAL A 883 29.56 -25.91 -8.89
C VAL A 883 28.22 -25.75 -9.64
N TRP A 884 27.12 -25.60 -8.91
CA TRP A 884 25.80 -25.31 -9.47
C TRP A 884 25.59 -23.82 -9.65
N THR A 885 25.00 -23.45 -10.79
CA THR A 885 24.87 -22.06 -11.20
C THR A 885 23.39 -21.65 -11.18
N PRO A 886 23.00 -20.72 -10.29
CA PRO A 886 21.71 -20.05 -10.37
C PRO A 886 21.57 -19.25 -11.67
N ALA A 887 20.38 -19.30 -12.28
CA ALA A 887 20.02 -18.57 -13.49
C ALA A 887 18.54 -18.16 -13.44
N GLY A 888 18.16 -17.14 -14.20
CA GLY A 888 16.78 -16.65 -14.29
C GLY A 888 16.65 -15.14 -14.11
N ASP A 889 15.44 -14.69 -13.85
CA ASP A 889 15.13 -13.29 -13.57
C ASP A 889 15.84 -12.85 -12.27
N ALA A 890 16.62 -11.76 -12.34
CA ALA A 890 17.76 -11.45 -11.44
C ALA A 890 17.44 -11.05 -9.98
N LEU A 891 16.54 -11.76 -9.29
CA LEU A 891 16.33 -11.73 -7.84
C LEU A 891 17.09 -12.89 -7.18
N PRO A 892 17.57 -12.77 -5.92
CA PRO A 892 18.22 -13.86 -5.21
C PRO A 892 17.18 -14.92 -4.77
N ALA A 893 16.53 -15.58 -5.72
CA ALA A 893 15.56 -16.64 -5.46
C ALA A 893 16.22 -17.95 -5.04
N TRP A 894 17.48 -18.17 -5.42
CA TRP A 894 18.26 -19.33 -5.02
C TRP A 894 19.34 -18.89 -4.04
N SER A 895 19.38 -19.55 -2.88
CA SER A 895 20.40 -19.35 -1.86
C SER A 895 20.95 -20.68 -1.39
N HIS A 896 22.26 -20.72 -1.19
CA HIS A 896 22.89 -21.83 -0.49
C HIS A 896 22.65 -21.63 1.01
N VAL A 897 21.93 -22.57 1.64
CA VAL A 897 21.57 -22.56 3.05
C VAL A 897 22.33 -23.66 3.78
N ARG A 898 22.50 -23.53 5.09
CA ARG A 898 23.17 -24.53 5.92
C ARG A 898 22.31 -24.88 7.12
N ASP A 899 21.91 -26.14 7.22
CA ASP A 899 21.17 -26.69 8.37
C ASP A 899 22.15 -27.02 9.52
N SER A 900 23.41 -27.32 9.20
CA SER A 900 24.52 -27.41 10.15
C SER A 900 25.85 -26.95 9.53
N ALA A 901 26.94 -27.00 10.31
CA ALA A 901 28.28 -26.72 9.81
C ALA A 901 28.63 -27.57 8.58
N LEU A 902 28.20 -28.83 8.55
CA LEU A 902 28.55 -29.84 7.55
C LEU A 902 27.35 -30.32 6.74
N ASP A 903 26.26 -29.56 6.76
CA ASP A 903 25.02 -29.94 6.09
C ASP A 903 24.48 -28.71 5.37
N GLY A 904 24.85 -28.60 4.10
CA GLY A 904 24.46 -27.54 3.18
C GLY A 904 23.35 -28.00 2.26
N ALA A 905 22.47 -27.09 1.86
CA ALA A 905 21.43 -27.35 0.88
C ALA A 905 21.24 -26.15 -0.04
N TRP A 906 20.62 -26.35 -1.19
CA TRP A 906 20.12 -25.26 -2.00
C TRP A 906 18.65 -25.00 -1.69
N HIS A 907 18.35 -23.75 -1.32
CA HIS A 907 17.01 -23.27 -1.15
C HIS A 907 16.57 -22.44 -2.35
N ALA A 908 15.40 -22.73 -2.90
CA ALA A 908 14.69 -21.87 -3.83
C ALA A 908 13.48 -21.24 -3.13
N ALA A 909 13.50 -19.92 -3.01
CA ALA A 909 12.38 -19.16 -2.44
C ALA A 909 11.16 -19.22 -3.36
N ASP A 910 10.00 -19.44 -2.76
CA ASP A 910 8.71 -19.23 -3.41
C ASP A 910 8.33 -17.77 -3.26
N LEU A 911 8.62 -16.97 -4.29
CA LEU A 911 8.46 -15.53 -4.29
C LEU A 911 7.01 -15.14 -4.58
N GLY A 912 6.42 -14.26 -3.76
CA GLY A 912 5.11 -13.63 -4.05
C GLY A 912 5.09 -12.66 -5.24
N THR A 913 6.07 -12.74 -6.11
CA THR A 913 6.16 -12.02 -7.39
C THR A 913 6.50 -13.02 -8.48
N ARG A 914 5.87 -12.86 -9.65
CA ARG A 914 6.06 -13.79 -10.77
C ARG A 914 7.53 -13.87 -11.18
N SER A 915 8.10 -15.06 -11.09
CA SER A 915 9.53 -15.30 -11.36
C SER A 915 9.76 -16.64 -12.05
N ASP A 916 10.83 -16.72 -12.85
CA ASP A 916 11.31 -17.96 -13.48
C ASP A 916 12.80 -18.12 -13.18
N THR A 917 13.12 -19.06 -12.31
CA THR A 917 14.50 -19.25 -11.83
C THR A 917 14.90 -20.72 -11.80
N SER A 918 16.19 -20.98 -11.93
CA SER A 918 16.71 -22.34 -11.95
C SER A 918 18.11 -22.45 -11.37
N LEU A 919 18.41 -23.62 -10.83
CA LEU A 919 19.74 -24.04 -10.42
C LEU A 919 20.27 -25.09 -11.41
N VAL A 920 21.38 -24.78 -12.09
CA VAL A 920 21.91 -25.58 -13.22
C VAL A 920 23.21 -26.29 -12.82
N SER A 921 23.32 -27.58 -13.14
CA SER A 921 24.51 -28.40 -12.88
C SER A 921 25.70 -28.03 -13.78
N PRO A 922 26.93 -28.43 -13.41
CA PRO A 922 28.04 -28.51 -14.37
C PRO A 922 27.73 -29.49 -15.51
N VAL A 923 28.56 -29.49 -16.57
CA VAL A 923 28.42 -30.45 -17.68
C VAL A 923 28.81 -31.85 -17.20
N LEU A 924 27.89 -32.79 -17.34
CA LEU A 924 28.01 -34.18 -16.94
C LEU A 924 28.29 -35.05 -18.17
N THR A 925 29.23 -35.99 -18.06
CA THR A 925 29.47 -36.99 -19.11
C THR A 925 28.79 -38.30 -18.72
N VAL A 926 27.80 -38.74 -19.48
CA VAL A 926 27.09 -40.01 -19.24
C VAL A 926 27.89 -41.16 -19.81
N GLY A 927 28.08 -42.23 -19.04
CA GLY A 927 28.74 -43.44 -19.48
C GLY A 927 27.89 -44.28 -20.44
N GLU A 928 28.39 -45.46 -20.80
CA GLU A 928 27.69 -46.40 -21.70
C GLU A 928 26.59 -47.23 -20.98
N GLY A 929 26.52 -47.15 -19.65
CA GLY A 929 25.56 -47.88 -18.81
C GLY A 929 24.29 -47.08 -18.46
N PRO A 930 23.38 -47.67 -17.65
CA PRO A 930 22.21 -46.95 -17.13
C PRO A 930 22.61 -45.76 -16.25
N LEU A 931 21.89 -44.65 -16.40
CA LEU A 931 22.03 -43.42 -15.60
C LEU A 931 20.92 -43.33 -14.56
N SER A 932 21.27 -43.02 -13.31
CA SER A 932 20.30 -42.65 -12.28
C SER A 932 20.68 -41.33 -11.60
N ILE A 933 19.66 -40.58 -11.21
CA ILE A 933 19.76 -39.35 -10.42
C ILE A 933 18.98 -39.58 -9.14
N ALA A 934 19.59 -39.39 -7.97
CA ALA A 934 18.88 -39.31 -6.71
C ALA A 934 19.17 -37.97 -6.03
N PHE A 935 18.21 -37.44 -5.29
CA PHE A 935 18.36 -36.22 -4.51
C PHE A 935 17.38 -36.22 -3.35
N GLN A 936 17.70 -35.51 -2.28
CA GLN A 936 16.81 -35.22 -1.17
C GLN A 936 16.12 -33.88 -1.39
N HIS A 937 14.85 -33.80 -0.99
CA HIS A 937 14.13 -32.53 -1.04
C HIS A 937 12.99 -32.41 -0.02
N ARG A 938 12.61 -31.17 0.29
CA ARG A 938 11.32 -30.82 0.89
C ARG A 938 10.81 -29.56 0.22
N HIS A 939 9.51 -29.46 -0.02
CA HIS A 939 8.95 -28.30 -0.69
C HIS A 939 7.60 -27.89 -0.12
N ASP A 940 7.35 -26.59 -0.14
CA ASP A 940 6.09 -25.94 0.18
C ASP A 940 5.92 -24.76 -0.77
N PHE A 941 5.09 -24.94 -1.80
CA PHE A 941 4.77 -23.92 -2.80
C PHE A 941 3.33 -23.45 -2.66
N GLU A 942 3.02 -22.24 -3.12
CA GLU A 942 1.68 -21.68 -3.08
C GLU A 942 0.62 -22.64 -3.67
N LEU A 943 -0.28 -23.08 -2.77
CA LEU A 943 -1.44 -23.91 -3.09
C LEU A 943 -2.65 -23.41 -2.30
N ALA A 944 -3.54 -22.68 -2.96
CA ALA A 944 -4.73 -22.10 -2.34
C ALA A 944 -6.01 -22.51 -3.08
N GLY A 945 -7.04 -22.93 -2.33
CA GLY A 945 -8.32 -23.33 -2.90
C GLY A 945 -8.26 -24.56 -3.84
N GLY A 946 -7.20 -25.36 -3.76
CA GLY A 946 -6.94 -26.49 -4.67
C GLY A 946 -6.32 -26.09 -6.02
N VAL A 947 -5.96 -24.82 -6.19
CA VAL A 947 -5.19 -24.32 -7.33
C VAL A 947 -3.72 -24.28 -6.92
N ALA A 948 -2.86 -24.82 -7.79
CA ALA A 948 -1.42 -24.82 -7.63
C ALA A 948 -0.85 -23.61 -8.37
N PHE A 949 -0.69 -22.49 -7.65
CA PHE A 949 -0.19 -21.26 -8.25
C PHE A 949 1.29 -21.39 -8.56
N ASP A 950 2.05 -21.98 -7.62
CA ASP A 950 3.49 -22.08 -7.69
C ASP A 950 4.01 -23.51 -7.70
N GLY A 951 5.21 -23.69 -8.23
CA GLY A 951 5.86 -24.98 -8.19
C GLY A 951 7.13 -25.12 -9.01
N ALA A 952 7.62 -26.36 -9.06
CA ALA A 952 8.93 -26.66 -9.60
C ALA A 952 8.99 -27.91 -10.47
N VAL A 953 9.91 -27.89 -11.42
CA VAL A 953 10.21 -28.99 -12.33
C VAL A 953 11.71 -29.27 -12.41
N ILE A 954 12.04 -30.40 -13.01
CA ILE A 954 13.40 -30.87 -13.25
C ILE A 954 13.53 -31.04 -14.75
N GLU A 955 14.56 -30.45 -15.33
CA GLU A 955 14.79 -30.46 -16.76
C GLU A 955 16.24 -30.88 -17.07
N TYR A 956 16.46 -31.45 -18.24
CA TYR A 956 17.78 -31.80 -18.75
C TYR A 956 18.01 -31.21 -20.15
N THR A 957 19.29 -31.08 -20.52
CA THR A 957 19.73 -30.63 -21.84
C THR A 957 20.89 -31.50 -22.31
N THR A 958 21.01 -31.70 -23.63
CA THR A 958 22.16 -32.36 -24.29
C THR A 958 22.82 -31.46 -25.33
N ASP A 959 22.43 -30.18 -25.38
CA ASP A 959 22.90 -29.18 -26.34
C ASP A 959 23.41 -27.90 -25.65
N SER A 960 24.05 -28.10 -24.49
CA SER A 960 24.66 -27.05 -23.67
C SER A 960 23.69 -25.94 -23.26
N GLY A 961 22.45 -26.33 -22.91
CA GLY A 961 21.44 -25.42 -22.38
C GLY A 961 20.71 -24.60 -23.44
N THR A 962 20.87 -24.94 -24.73
CA THR A 962 20.13 -24.28 -25.84
C THR A 962 18.66 -24.68 -25.81
N THR A 963 18.38 -25.96 -25.55
CA THR A 963 17.04 -26.50 -25.35
C THR A 963 16.99 -27.35 -24.09
N TRP A 964 15.89 -27.23 -23.34
CA TRP A 964 15.64 -27.95 -22.10
C TRP A 964 14.40 -28.82 -22.25
N GLN A 965 14.51 -30.07 -21.81
CA GLN A 965 13.43 -31.05 -21.83
C GLN A 965 13.07 -31.45 -20.39
N ASP A 966 11.78 -31.59 -20.12
CA ASP A 966 11.29 -32.02 -18.82
C ASP A 966 11.71 -33.47 -18.53
N ILE A 967 12.21 -33.74 -17.33
CA ILE A 967 12.71 -35.06 -16.93
C ILE A 967 11.60 -36.13 -16.96
N SER A 968 10.33 -35.71 -16.88
CA SER A 968 9.16 -36.59 -17.01
C SER A 968 9.10 -37.34 -18.34
N THR A 969 9.86 -36.89 -19.34
CA THR A 969 10.01 -37.59 -20.63
C THR A 969 10.87 -38.85 -20.54
N LEU A 970 11.73 -38.96 -19.51
CA LEU A 970 12.67 -40.08 -19.32
C LEU A 970 12.38 -40.93 -18.08
N ALA A 971 11.87 -40.32 -17.00
CA ALA A 971 11.56 -40.97 -15.73
C ALA A 971 10.30 -40.37 -15.11
N SER A 972 9.80 -40.92 -13.99
CA SER A 972 8.65 -40.34 -13.27
C SER A 972 9.14 -39.51 -12.08
N PRO A 973 9.10 -38.15 -12.13
CA PRO A 973 9.61 -37.32 -11.05
C PRO A 973 8.67 -37.27 -9.82
N GLY A 974 7.40 -37.65 -9.96
CA GLY A 974 6.44 -37.59 -8.84
C GLY A 974 5.79 -36.21 -8.64
N TYR A 975 5.67 -35.41 -9.70
CA TYR A 975 4.91 -34.16 -9.70
C TYR A 975 3.48 -34.34 -9.15
N SER A 976 3.03 -33.39 -8.34
CA SER A 976 1.82 -33.51 -7.51
C SER A 976 0.57 -32.93 -8.15
N ALA A 977 0.66 -31.81 -8.89
CA ALA A 977 -0.47 -31.23 -9.61
C ALA A 977 -0.05 -30.38 -10.82
N THR A 978 -1.02 -29.93 -11.61
CA THR A 978 -0.82 -29.01 -12.75
C THR A 978 -0.87 -27.57 -12.24
N LEU A 979 0.13 -26.78 -12.61
CA LEU A 979 0.24 -25.37 -12.23
C LEU A 979 -0.83 -24.49 -12.90
N ASP A 980 -1.11 -23.34 -12.29
CA ASP A 980 -1.93 -22.30 -12.86
C ASP A 980 -1.34 -21.80 -14.19
N PRO A 981 -2.17 -21.52 -15.22
CA PRO A 981 -1.69 -20.99 -16.49
C PRO A 981 -0.90 -19.67 -16.40
N ASN A 982 -1.09 -18.87 -15.35
CA ASN A 982 -0.39 -17.60 -15.15
C ASN A 982 1.00 -17.76 -14.54
N ASN A 983 1.30 -18.92 -13.94
CA ASN A 983 2.63 -19.26 -13.44
C ASN A 983 3.69 -19.09 -14.54
N ALA A 984 4.92 -18.71 -14.18
CA ALA A 984 6.00 -18.56 -15.14
C ALA A 984 6.33 -19.84 -15.93
N LEU A 985 6.09 -21.00 -15.34
CA LEU A 985 6.23 -22.30 -15.98
C LEU A 985 5.03 -22.66 -16.87
N GLY A 986 3.89 -21.97 -16.74
CA GLY A 986 2.64 -22.27 -17.41
C GLY A 986 2.00 -23.58 -16.90
N ALA A 987 0.85 -23.95 -17.49
CA ALA A 987 0.00 -25.05 -17.04
C ALA A 987 0.59 -26.47 -17.27
N ARG A 988 1.73 -26.77 -16.63
CA ARG A 988 2.41 -28.06 -16.65
C ARG A 988 2.32 -28.76 -15.29
N MET A 989 2.49 -30.08 -15.28
CA MET A 989 2.64 -30.83 -14.03
C MET A 989 3.96 -30.43 -13.34
N ALA A 990 3.92 -30.21 -12.04
CA ALA A 990 5.07 -29.80 -11.24
C ALA A 990 4.97 -30.34 -9.80
N TYR A 991 6.05 -30.23 -9.04
CA TYR A 991 5.98 -30.22 -7.57
C TYR A 991 5.28 -28.94 -7.14
N THR A 992 4.26 -29.05 -6.29
CA THR A 992 3.49 -27.91 -5.76
C THR A 992 2.88 -28.29 -4.41
N GLY A 993 2.49 -27.29 -3.61
CA GLY A 993 2.04 -27.46 -2.23
C GLY A 993 3.13 -28.06 -1.33
N LYS A 994 2.71 -28.48 -0.13
CA LYS A 994 3.57 -29.22 0.82
C LYS A 994 3.77 -30.66 0.37
N ASN A 995 5.02 -31.12 0.26
CA ASN A 995 5.27 -32.56 0.17
C ASN A 995 4.77 -33.25 1.47
N PRO A 996 4.23 -34.49 1.41
CA PRO A 996 3.59 -35.12 2.57
C PRO A 996 4.45 -35.26 3.82
N SER A 997 5.78 -35.36 3.65
CA SER A 997 6.72 -35.52 4.75
C SER A 997 7.15 -34.20 5.40
N HIS A 998 6.80 -33.04 4.81
CA HIS A 998 7.21 -31.72 5.29
C HIS A 998 6.92 -31.53 6.80
N PRO A 999 7.87 -31.05 7.62
CA PRO A 999 9.16 -30.45 7.25
C PRO A 999 10.32 -31.44 7.06
N LEU A 1000 10.07 -32.75 7.05
CA LEU A 1000 11.09 -33.77 6.76
C LEU A 1000 11.36 -33.86 5.25
N VAL A 1001 12.57 -34.31 4.92
CA VAL A 1001 13.04 -34.52 3.54
C VAL A 1001 12.61 -35.88 2.99
N ASP A 1002 12.24 -35.90 1.71
CA ASP A 1002 11.99 -37.10 0.91
C ASP A 1002 13.18 -37.36 -0.03
N THR A 1003 13.51 -38.62 -0.27
CA THR A 1003 14.48 -38.99 -1.32
C THR A 1003 13.76 -39.32 -2.61
N VAL A 1004 14.07 -38.60 -3.68
CA VAL A 1004 13.62 -38.91 -5.05
C VAL A 1004 14.71 -39.69 -5.76
N THR A 1005 14.35 -40.74 -6.49
CA THR A 1005 15.26 -41.49 -7.36
C THR A 1005 14.67 -41.64 -8.75
N LEU A 1006 15.38 -41.11 -9.74
CA LEU A 1006 15.05 -41.14 -11.16
C LEU A 1006 15.97 -42.14 -11.85
N ASP A 1007 15.40 -43.21 -12.41
CA ASP A 1007 16.12 -44.13 -13.31
C ASP A 1007 15.85 -43.72 -14.75
N LEU A 1008 16.88 -43.21 -15.44
CA LEU A 1008 16.79 -42.72 -16.82
C LEU A 1008 17.15 -43.82 -17.83
N GLY A 1009 17.59 -44.99 -17.36
CA GLY A 1009 18.07 -46.09 -18.19
C GLY A 1009 19.26 -45.66 -19.05
N THR A 1010 19.39 -46.25 -20.25
CA THR A 1010 20.50 -46.00 -21.18
C THR A 1010 20.18 -44.94 -22.24
N GLN A 1011 19.10 -44.17 -22.07
CA GLN A 1011 18.60 -43.24 -23.09
C GLN A 1011 19.56 -42.07 -23.38
N LEU A 1012 20.40 -41.72 -22.40
CA LEU A 1012 21.42 -40.68 -22.50
C LEU A 1012 22.84 -41.24 -22.58
N ALA A 1013 23.01 -42.54 -22.86
CA ALA A 1013 24.32 -43.18 -22.88
C ALA A 1013 25.28 -42.48 -23.86
N GLY A 1014 26.48 -42.15 -23.37
CA GLY A 1014 27.53 -41.46 -24.13
C GLY A 1014 27.27 -39.96 -24.40
N ALA A 1015 26.19 -39.37 -23.89
CA ALA A 1015 25.88 -37.96 -24.07
C ALA A 1015 26.66 -37.06 -23.09
N GLN A 1016 26.90 -35.81 -23.48
CA GLN A 1016 27.13 -34.73 -22.51
C GLN A 1016 25.78 -34.11 -22.15
N MET A 1017 25.51 -33.93 -20.87
CA MET A 1017 24.26 -33.37 -20.39
C MET A 1017 24.45 -32.34 -19.29
N GLN A 1018 23.43 -31.50 -19.06
CA GLN A 1018 23.28 -30.75 -17.82
C GLN A 1018 21.88 -31.01 -17.26
N LEU A 1019 21.76 -30.95 -15.94
CA LEU A 1019 20.52 -31.00 -15.18
C LEU A 1019 20.19 -29.59 -14.69
N ARG A 1020 18.91 -29.24 -14.59
CA ARG A 1020 18.48 -28.09 -13.80
C ARG A 1020 17.24 -28.37 -12.99
N PHE A 1021 17.21 -27.78 -11.79
CA PHE A 1021 16.03 -27.64 -10.97
C PHE A 1021 15.45 -26.25 -11.22
N ARG A 1022 14.16 -26.14 -11.50
CA ARG A 1022 13.55 -24.89 -11.95
C ARG A 1022 12.27 -24.62 -11.20
N VAL A 1023 12.18 -23.44 -10.60
CA VAL A 1023 10.99 -22.93 -9.91
C VAL A 1023 10.36 -21.86 -10.78
N GLY A 1024 9.04 -21.89 -10.89
CA GLY A 1024 8.31 -20.71 -11.32
C GLY A 1024 7.24 -20.36 -10.33
N THR A 1025 7.09 -19.06 -10.17
CA THR A 1025 6.08 -18.48 -9.31
C THR A 1025 5.13 -17.62 -10.13
N ASP A 1026 3.93 -17.39 -9.61
CA ASP A 1026 2.99 -16.40 -10.05
C ASP A 1026 3.14 -15.11 -9.20
N GLY A 1027 2.22 -14.15 -9.36
CA GLY A 1027 2.27 -12.91 -8.59
C GLY A 1027 1.13 -12.86 -7.60
N GLY A 1028 1.44 -12.64 -6.31
CA GLY A 1028 0.43 -12.56 -5.26
C GLY A 1028 0.99 -12.90 -3.89
N ALA A 1029 1.22 -14.18 -3.64
CA ALA A 1029 1.74 -14.69 -2.37
C ALA A 1029 2.88 -15.67 -2.62
N GLY A 1030 3.78 -15.81 -1.65
CA GLY A 1030 4.83 -16.82 -1.69
C GLY A 1030 4.66 -17.78 -0.52
N ALA A 1031 5.28 -18.95 -0.62
CA ALA A 1031 5.40 -19.93 0.45
C ALA A 1031 6.87 -20.11 0.89
N PRO A 1032 7.19 -21.04 1.81
CA PRO A 1032 8.57 -21.31 2.20
C PRO A 1032 9.49 -21.69 1.04
N GLY A 1033 9.04 -22.40 -0.02
CA GLY A 1033 9.87 -22.74 -1.17
C GLY A 1033 10.36 -24.19 -1.23
N TRP A 1034 11.53 -24.43 -1.81
CA TRP A 1034 12.05 -25.76 -2.11
C TRP A 1034 13.51 -25.91 -1.69
N ASP A 1035 13.75 -26.84 -0.77
CA ASP A 1035 15.10 -27.25 -0.38
C ASP A 1035 15.51 -28.49 -1.17
N LEU A 1036 16.74 -28.46 -1.67
CA LEU A 1036 17.40 -29.50 -2.45
C LEU A 1036 18.73 -29.87 -1.83
N ASP A 1037 18.97 -31.16 -1.71
CA ASP A 1037 20.17 -31.68 -1.07
C ASP A 1037 20.59 -33.05 -1.66
N ASP A 1038 21.83 -33.47 -1.41
CA ASP A 1038 22.36 -34.81 -1.68
C ASP A 1038 22.12 -35.31 -3.12
N VAL A 1039 22.56 -34.55 -4.12
CA VAL A 1039 22.41 -34.94 -5.53
C VAL A 1039 23.42 -36.03 -5.90
N VAL A 1040 22.96 -37.28 -5.95
CA VAL A 1040 23.75 -38.46 -6.31
C VAL A 1040 23.54 -38.84 -7.78
N LEU A 1041 24.65 -38.95 -8.53
CA LEU A 1041 24.64 -39.46 -9.90
C LEU A 1041 25.31 -40.83 -10.00
N THR A 1042 24.63 -41.80 -10.64
CA THR A 1042 25.26 -43.08 -11.02
C THR A 1042 25.23 -43.27 -12.53
N GLY A 1043 26.24 -43.94 -13.08
CA GLY A 1043 26.34 -44.15 -14.54
C GLY A 1043 26.98 -43.00 -15.32
N ILE A 1044 27.58 -42.01 -14.63
CA ILE A 1044 28.41 -40.96 -15.23
C ILE A 1044 29.89 -41.37 -15.29
N VAL A 1045 30.67 -40.65 -16.10
CA VAL A 1045 32.13 -40.78 -16.20
C VAL A 1045 32.79 -39.61 -15.48
N GLY A 1046 33.74 -39.92 -14.61
CA GLY A 1046 34.43 -38.93 -13.78
C GLY A 1046 33.64 -38.58 -12.52
N THR A 1047 34.09 -37.54 -11.85
CA THR A 1047 33.59 -37.06 -10.55
C THR A 1047 33.39 -35.55 -10.68
N PRO A 1048 32.21 -35.07 -11.10
CA PRO A 1048 32.01 -33.67 -11.46
C PRO A 1048 31.80 -32.75 -10.25
N PHE A 1049 31.57 -33.31 -9.06
CA PHE A 1049 31.23 -32.55 -7.88
C PHE A 1049 32.40 -32.46 -6.90
N PRO A 1050 32.53 -31.34 -6.19
CA PRO A 1050 33.50 -31.23 -5.11
C PRO A 1050 33.04 -32.09 -3.93
N ALA A 1051 33.98 -32.51 -3.10
CA ALA A 1051 33.69 -33.18 -1.83
C ALA A 1051 34.50 -32.53 -0.73
N GLN A 1052 33.88 -32.46 0.44
CA GLN A 1052 34.57 -32.08 1.64
C GLN A 1052 35.38 -33.28 2.15
N VAL A 1053 36.66 -33.07 2.44
CA VAL A 1053 37.55 -34.06 3.06
C VAL A 1053 38.15 -33.47 4.34
N ALA A 1054 38.57 -34.31 5.26
CA ALA A 1054 39.30 -33.83 6.43
C ALA A 1054 40.65 -33.25 5.99
N ASP A 1055 41.01 -32.07 6.51
CA ASP A 1055 42.33 -31.46 6.31
C ASP A 1055 43.43 -32.40 6.85
N ASP A 1056 44.49 -32.58 6.06
CA ASP A 1056 45.68 -33.38 6.41
C ASP A 1056 46.94 -32.53 6.70
N GLY A 1057 46.79 -31.21 6.67
CA GLY A 1057 47.80 -30.21 7.01
C GLY A 1057 48.21 -30.24 8.48
N SER A 1058 49.45 -29.83 8.76
CA SER A 1058 49.87 -29.55 10.14
C SER A 1058 50.69 -28.27 10.18
N CYS A 1059 50.38 -27.38 11.13
CA CYS A 1059 51.10 -26.12 11.36
C CYS A 1059 52.53 -26.32 11.94
N GLY A 1060 53.25 -27.39 11.57
CA GLY A 1060 54.45 -27.86 12.23
C GLY A 1060 55.54 -28.41 11.32
N GLY A 1061 56.06 -27.61 10.40
CA GLY A 1061 57.29 -27.90 9.68
C GLY A 1061 57.81 -26.68 8.92
N ASP A 1062 59.11 -26.40 8.99
CA ASP A 1062 59.79 -25.43 8.11
C ASP A 1062 59.32 -25.64 6.66
N PRO A 1063 59.00 -24.58 5.87
CA PRO A 1063 58.49 -24.76 4.52
C PRO A 1063 59.51 -25.56 3.71
N ASP A 1064 59.12 -26.76 3.27
CA ASP A 1064 59.89 -27.58 2.35
C ASP A 1064 59.87 -26.87 0.99
N PRO A 1065 61.00 -26.37 0.47
CA PRO A 1065 61.02 -25.58 -0.77
C PRO A 1065 60.70 -26.38 -2.04
N ASP A 1066 60.35 -27.68 -1.93
CA ASP A 1066 60.05 -28.56 -3.07
C ASP A 1066 58.61 -29.11 -3.11
N ALA A 1067 57.68 -28.63 -2.26
CA ALA A 1067 56.25 -28.94 -2.41
C ALA A 1067 55.66 -28.13 -3.58
N ALA A 1068 55.41 -28.81 -4.69
CA ALA A 1068 54.89 -28.21 -5.91
C ALA A 1068 53.40 -27.87 -5.78
N ASP A 1069 53.10 -26.62 -5.43
CA ASP A 1069 51.78 -26.04 -5.66
C ASP A 1069 51.50 -25.97 -7.16
N GLY A 1070 50.47 -26.69 -7.58
CA GLY A 1070 49.89 -26.63 -8.91
C GLY A 1070 49.12 -25.33 -9.14
N GLY A 1071 49.77 -24.18 -9.03
CA GLY A 1071 49.21 -22.88 -9.37
C GLY A 1071 49.67 -22.44 -10.76
N CYS A 1072 48.79 -22.52 -11.77
CA CYS A 1072 49.07 -21.89 -13.05
C CYS A 1072 48.93 -20.37 -12.97
N CYS A 1073 49.94 -19.74 -13.56
CA CYS A 1073 49.86 -18.55 -14.40
C CYS A 1073 50.28 -17.22 -13.73
N ASP A 1074 51.60 -17.00 -13.79
CA ASP A 1074 52.27 -15.71 -13.81
C ASP A 1074 51.60 -14.68 -14.74
N ALA A 1075 51.39 -13.46 -14.22
CA ALA A 1075 51.61 -12.24 -14.98
C ALA A 1075 52.11 -11.13 -14.05
N GLY A 1076 53.40 -10.80 -14.22
CA GLY A 1076 54.20 -9.92 -13.36
C GLY A 1076 53.87 -8.41 -13.37
N PRO A 1077 54.76 -7.61 -12.74
CA PRO A 1077 54.38 -6.46 -11.91
C PRO A 1077 54.70 -5.10 -12.56
N ILE A 1078 54.26 -4.00 -11.92
CA ILE A 1078 54.88 -2.66 -11.74
C ILE A 1078 53.80 -1.78 -11.07
N GLY A 1079 54.00 -1.01 -10.01
CA GLY A 1079 55.16 -0.66 -9.20
C GLY A 1079 54.69 0.35 -8.14
N ALA A 1080 55.26 0.26 -6.93
CA ALA A 1080 54.89 1.06 -5.76
C ALA A 1080 55.27 2.55 -5.91
N GLY A 1081 54.45 3.43 -5.34
CA GLY A 1081 54.72 4.86 -5.25
C GLY A 1081 53.80 5.63 -4.30
N ASN A 1082 54.23 5.69 -3.03
CA ASN A 1082 54.02 6.74 -2.02
C ASN A 1082 52.84 6.70 -1.02
N LEU A 1083 53.29 6.97 0.21
CA LEU A 1083 52.64 7.01 1.53
C LEU A 1083 51.72 8.23 1.75
N ALA A 1084 50.70 7.97 2.59
CA ALA A 1084 50.12 8.81 3.66
C ALA A 1084 49.22 10.02 3.31
N ALA A 1085 47.94 9.95 3.71
CA ALA A 1085 47.37 10.67 4.87
C ALA A 1085 45.86 10.42 5.00
N ALA A 1086 45.38 10.35 6.24
CA ALA A 1086 44.01 10.04 6.64
C ALA A 1086 43.02 11.20 6.48
N LEU A 1087 41.74 10.87 6.19
CA LEU A 1087 40.52 11.42 6.81
C LEU A 1087 39.29 10.79 6.14
N GLY A 1088 38.36 10.26 6.95
CA GLY A 1088 37.20 9.51 6.50
C GLY A 1088 36.07 10.34 5.89
N VAL A 1089 35.14 9.63 5.23
CA VAL A 1089 33.67 9.84 5.16
C VAL A 1089 33.11 8.82 4.15
N LEU A 1090 32.01 8.16 4.55
CA LEU A 1090 31.01 7.35 3.83
C LEU A 1090 31.30 6.90 2.37
N GLY A 1091 31.30 5.59 2.15
CA GLY A 1091 31.17 4.96 0.84
C GLY A 1091 29.94 4.06 0.74
N LEU A 1092 28.86 4.58 0.19
CA LEU A 1092 27.73 3.82 -0.35
C LEU A 1092 27.92 3.77 -1.87
N VAL A 1093 28.17 2.60 -2.47
CA VAL A 1093 28.20 2.44 -3.93
C VAL A 1093 27.52 1.14 -4.35
N LEU A 1094 26.26 1.29 -4.78
CA LEU A 1094 25.57 0.43 -5.73
C LEU A 1094 26.19 0.61 -7.12
N ARG A 1095 26.65 -0.48 -7.75
CA ARG A 1095 27.09 -0.49 -9.15
C ARG A 1095 25.92 -0.81 -10.09
N ARG A 1096 25.48 0.19 -10.86
CA ARG A 1096 24.73 0.04 -12.11
C ARG A 1096 25.59 -0.66 -13.17
N ARG A 1097 25.11 -1.75 -13.78
CA ARG A 1097 25.63 -2.25 -15.07
C ARG A 1097 24.70 -1.80 -16.21
N ARG A 1098 25.26 -0.98 -17.11
CA ARG A 1098 24.78 -0.78 -18.48
C ARG A 1098 24.98 -2.07 -19.28
N ARG A 1099 23.99 -2.49 -20.08
CA ARG A 1099 24.22 -3.30 -21.29
C ARG A 1099 23.84 -2.48 -22.52
N GLY A 1100 24.76 -2.44 -23.48
CA GLY A 1100 24.52 -1.91 -24.81
C GLY A 1100 23.99 -3.00 -25.75
N ALA A 1101 23.10 -2.57 -26.65
CA ALA A 1101 22.84 -3.06 -28.00
C ALA A 1101 23.03 -4.56 -28.31
N ARG A 1102 21.91 -5.25 -28.47
CA ARG A 1102 21.33 -5.53 -29.81
C ARG A 1102 19.82 -5.55 -29.74
#